data_AF-A0A7W9WUF4-F1
#
_entry.id   AF-A0A7W9WUF4-F1
#
_cell.length_a   1.000
_cell.length_b   1.000
_cell.length_c   1.000
_cell.angle_alpha   90.00
_cell.angle_beta   90.00
_cell.angle_gamma   90.00
#
_symmetry.space_group_name_H-M   'P 1'
#
loop_
_entity.id
_entity.type
_entity.pdbx_description
1 polymer ?
#
loop_
_entity_poly.entity_id
_entity_poly.type
_entity_poly.pdbx_seq_one_letter_code
_entity_poly.pdbx_strand_id
1 'polypeptide(L)'
;MIGHSRRTVRPAVSAQCKRPAWRWRARGRPARQGRAGRQRGSFAAVAALGLVLAVAALGVLDVANLYLSKRALQNVADLAALAAAQQMDDQCVQPLATARANAASNGFSLTGTTNTLAVQCGRWDSSSSGAMNFVTTSATPPLNGVLVTVTKVVPYFFVGPKRTLTATATAKATVIGSFQVGTSLAQVNLLNGLLSSLLGGTAVNLDAVSWQGIANANIKVADLAAVATTAGTYDGLLAAQTSVTGLANILLSAVTRDSALTANVSAAQNALSAIATLVPQGSLNSIQLASISGSQALLQLGVANAQYAADATVNVLQMLIVGAEIAAAGKSPVALNVSLGGLSGVLPLSADLTLQVISPPTIAVGEPGYIAGTTTWRTQAQTAQILLGVNAALSTGQGTVSSLLTSWLLDVYLQLPVYVVVAQGHAWLQSAQCAATKAASTQTIGVQTGLANICLGTPLATGVTSSGVSGFTCPTSRWTVASVKLLGVPIAAVTAPTIQIPAIPAGDITSPATLSFDGNGNPLAGNSVNSNQIGSVLDNSLQSILTQISQLAGSNGLQFQLFGSTDLVIGPILSLVGGLISGIVMPIVNQLLGQSISAILNGLDTVLLGPLLQLLGVQLGVATVTDYPLACGVATLVK
;
A
#
# COMPACT_ATOMS: atom_id res chain seq x y z
N MET A 1 -20.68 -1.01 71.54
CA MET A 1 -19.29 -0.84 72.00
C MET A 1 -18.96 0.64 71.83
N ILE A 2 -19.06 1.43 72.90
CA ILE A 2 -17.93 1.93 73.72
C ILE A 2 -17.00 2.81 72.84
N GLY A 3 -16.75 4.09 73.10
CA GLY A 3 -17.08 4.92 74.25
C GLY A 3 -16.35 6.28 74.11
N HIS A 4 -16.97 7.27 74.74
CA HIS A 4 -16.49 8.57 75.20
C HIS A 4 -14.98 8.91 75.17
N SER A 5 -14.66 10.18 74.90
CA SER A 5 -14.17 11.06 75.98
C SER A 5 -14.42 12.56 75.70
N ARG A 6 -15.01 13.23 76.69
CA ARG A 6 -15.16 14.68 76.87
C ARG A 6 -13.89 15.25 77.54
N ARG A 7 -13.65 16.57 77.42
CA ARG A 7 -13.15 17.48 78.49
C ARG A 7 -13.46 18.94 78.08
N THR A 8 -14.48 19.61 78.64
CA THR A 8 -14.50 20.53 79.82
C THR A 8 -13.62 21.79 79.63
N VAL A 9 -14.13 23.00 79.37
CA VAL A 9 -14.87 23.99 80.22
C VAL A 9 -14.15 24.38 81.53
N ARG A 10 -13.73 25.65 81.69
CA ARG A 10 -14.07 26.61 82.80
C ARG A 10 -13.18 27.90 82.83
N PRO A 11 -13.57 28.97 83.57
CA PRO A 11 -13.64 30.35 83.03
C PRO A 11 -12.93 31.47 83.87
N ALA A 12 -13.17 32.72 83.44
CA ALA A 12 -13.36 33.97 84.20
C ALA A 12 -12.21 34.62 84.98
N VAL A 13 -11.94 35.91 84.69
CA VAL A 13 -11.65 36.95 85.70
C VAL A 13 -12.22 38.31 85.24
N SER A 14 -12.92 38.95 86.16
CA SER A 14 -13.56 40.27 86.14
C SER A 14 -12.69 41.37 86.77
N ALA A 15 -12.79 42.62 86.32
CA ALA A 15 -12.59 43.85 87.11
C ALA A 15 -13.10 45.06 86.28
N GLN A 16 -14.28 45.65 86.54
CA GLN A 16 -14.66 46.67 87.55
C GLN A 16 -13.85 47.98 87.57
N CYS A 17 -14.61 49.09 87.38
CA CYS A 17 -14.47 50.44 87.97
C CYS A 17 -13.25 51.30 87.56
N LYS A 18 -13.30 52.64 87.42
CA LYS A 18 -14.14 53.70 88.00
C LYS A 18 -13.96 54.99 87.17
N ARG A 19 -15.02 55.82 87.07
CA ARG A 19 -14.96 57.24 86.66
C ARG A 19 -14.20 58.07 87.72
N PRO A 20 -13.69 59.25 87.35
CA PRO A 20 -14.19 60.43 88.05
C PRO A 20 -14.52 61.60 87.12
N ALA A 21 -15.58 62.30 87.49
CA ALA A 21 -15.92 63.62 87.00
C ALA A 21 -15.11 64.68 87.76
N TRP A 22 -14.58 65.66 87.03
CA TRP A 22 -14.19 66.95 87.62
C TRP A 22 -14.67 68.07 86.71
N ARG A 23 -15.64 68.83 87.25
CA ARG A 23 -15.97 70.19 86.80
C ARG A 23 -14.79 71.11 87.15
N TRP A 24 -14.54 72.16 86.36
CA TRP A 24 -14.60 73.57 86.80
C TRP A 24 -14.09 74.56 85.74
N ARG A 25 -14.90 75.62 85.58
CA ARG A 25 -14.62 77.04 85.27
C ARG A 25 -13.96 77.43 83.95
N ALA A 26 -14.79 78.12 83.18
CA ALA A 26 -14.42 79.14 82.22
C ALA A 26 -13.53 80.24 82.82
N ARG A 27 -12.53 80.66 82.05
CA ARG A 27 -11.99 82.02 82.08
C ARG A 27 -11.53 82.37 80.67
N GLY A 28 -12.25 83.31 80.05
CA GLY A 28 -11.94 83.79 78.71
C GLY A 28 -10.68 84.66 78.69
N ARG A 29 -9.95 84.59 77.58
CA ARG A 29 -9.18 85.69 77.00
C ARG A 29 -9.27 85.62 75.48
N PRO A 30 -9.42 86.75 74.77
CA PRO A 30 -9.55 86.79 73.32
C PRO A 30 -8.15 86.80 72.69
N ALA A 31 -7.93 85.99 71.66
CA ALA A 31 -6.73 86.10 70.84
C ALA A 31 -7.06 85.81 69.37
N ARG A 32 -7.14 86.93 68.64
CA ARG A 32 -6.75 87.12 67.24
C ARG A 32 -7.38 86.20 66.19
N GLN A 33 -8.27 86.81 65.40
CA GLN A 33 -8.68 86.37 64.08
C GLN A 33 -7.45 86.14 63.18
N GLY A 34 -7.00 84.89 63.07
CA GLY A 34 -6.26 84.41 61.91
C GLY A 34 -7.28 83.99 60.87
N ARG A 35 -7.31 84.67 59.72
CA ARG A 35 -8.04 84.21 58.52
C ARG A 35 -7.48 82.85 58.12
N ALA A 36 -8.13 81.76 58.52
CA ALA A 36 -7.92 80.45 57.94
C ALA A 36 -8.48 80.48 56.51
N GLY A 37 -7.61 80.79 55.54
CA GLY A 37 -7.91 80.57 54.13
C GLY A 37 -8.32 79.11 53.95
N ARG A 38 -9.58 78.88 53.60
CA ARG A 38 -10.10 77.54 53.29
C ARG A 38 -9.35 76.97 52.09
N GLN A 39 -8.31 76.18 52.32
CA GLN A 39 -7.75 75.28 51.32
C GLN A 39 -8.72 74.11 51.12
N ARG A 40 -9.73 74.29 50.27
CA ARG A 40 -10.67 73.22 49.86
C ARG A 40 -10.31 72.58 48.50
N GLY A 41 -9.14 72.89 47.93
CA GLY A 41 -8.75 72.43 46.59
C GLY A 41 -8.04 71.06 46.50
N SER A 42 -7.45 70.55 47.59
CA SER A 42 -6.64 69.31 47.57
C SER A 42 -7.48 68.04 47.43
N PHE A 43 -8.65 67.97 48.08
CA PHE A 43 -9.54 66.81 48.01
C PHE A 43 -10.09 66.57 46.60
N ALA A 44 -10.31 67.63 45.81
CA ALA A 44 -10.81 67.52 44.45
C ALA A 44 -9.77 66.88 43.50
N ALA A 45 -8.49 67.24 43.66
CA ALA A 45 -7.41 66.68 42.84
C ALA A 45 -7.14 65.19 43.18
N VAL A 46 -7.14 64.84 44.47
CA VAL A 46 -6.98 63.44 44.91
C VAL A 46 -8.19 62.59 44.50
N ALA A 47 -9.41 63.13 44.60
CA ALA A 47 -10.61 62.45 44.12
C ALA A 47 -10.60 62.25 42.60
N ALA A 48 -10.14 63.24 41.83
CA ALA A 48 -10.01 63.13 40.37
C ALA A 48 -9.01 62.03 39.97
N LEU A 49 -7.82 61.99 40.61
CA LEU A 49 -6.84 60.93 40.40
C LEU A 49 -7.38 59.55 40.80
N GLY A 50 -8.07 59.46 41.94
CA GLY A 50 -8.71 58.22 42.38
C GLY A 50 -9.78 57.73 41.41
N LEU A 51 -10.55 58.64 40.81
CA LEU A 51 -11.57 58.30 39.82
C LEU A 51 -10.94 57.83 38.51
N VAL A 52 -9.85 58.45 38.06
CA VAL A 52 -9.09 57.98 36.88
C VAL A 52 -8.55 56.57 37.11
N LEU A 53 -7.98 56.29 38.29
CA LEU A 53 -7.49 54.95 38.65
C LEU A 53 -8.63 53.92 38.73
N ALA A 54 -9.78 54.30 39.29
CA ALA A 54 -10.96 53.43 39.34
C ALA A 54 -11.48 53.09 37.93
N VAL A 55 -11.57 54.08 37.04
CA VAL A 55 -11.97 53.86 35.64
C VAL A 55 -10.95 52.98 34.91
N ALA A 56 -9.64 53.20 35.14
CA ALA A 56 -8.60 52.35 34.58
C ALA A 56 -8.71 50.89 35.06
N ALA A 57 -8.97 50.67 36.35
CA ALA A 57 -9.18 49.33 36.90
C ALA A 57 -10.42 48.63 36.31
N LEU A 58 -11.52 49.35 36.12
CA LEU A 58 -12.72 48.82 35.44
C LEU A 58 -12.43 48.47 33.97
N GLY A 59 -11.63 49.28 33.28
CA GLY A 59 -11.17 48.98 31.92
C GLY A 59 -10.31 47.71 31.82
N VAL A 60 -9.47 47.44 32.84
CA VAL A 60 -8.68 46.20 32.90
C VAL A 60 -9.59 44.97 33.07
N LEU A 61 -10.64 45.05 33.90
CA LEU A 61 -11.61 43.96 34.06
C LEU A 61 -12.36 43.66 32.76
N ASP A 62 -12.69 44.70 32.00
CA ASP A 62 -13.30 44.59 30.67
C ASP A 62 -12.40 43.85 29.67
N VAL A 63 -11.11 44.18 29.63
CA VAL A 63 -10.12 43.48 28.79
C VAL A 63 -9.92 42.03 29.27
N ALA A 64 -9.86 41.81 30.58
CA ALA A 64 -9.73 40.48 31.17
C ALA A 64 -10.92 39.58 30.78
N ASN A 65 -12.14 40.12 30.77
CA ASN A 65 -13.33 39.39 30.32
C ASN A 65 -13.26 39.01 28.84
N LEU A 66 -12.79 39.91 27.97
CA LEU A 66 -12.61 39.60 26.55
C LEU A 66 -11.57 38.51 26.33
N TYR A 67 -10.45 38.57 27.07
CA TYR A 67 -9.41 37.55 26.99
C TYR A 67 -9.91 36.18 27.47
N LEU A 68 -10.61 36.14 28.61
CA LEU A 68 -11.22 34.92 29.14
C LEU A 68 -12.26 34.35 28.17
N SER A 69 -13.10 35.21 27.59
CA SER A 69 -14.09 34.83 26.59
C SER A 69 -13.43 34.28 25.33
N LYS A 70 -12.35 34.90 24.85
CA LYS A 70 -11.58 34.42 23.69
C LYS A 70 -10.98 33.04 23.96
N ARG A 71 -10.37 32.82 25.14
CA ARG A 71 -9.81 31.51 25.52
C ARG A 71 -10.89 30.43 25.60
N ALA A 72 -12.05 30.75 26.18
CA ALA A 72 -13.18 29.82 26.20
C ALA A 72 -13.67 29.47 24.79
N LEU A 73 -13.72 30.44 23.87
CA LEU A 73 -14.09 30.19 22.47
C LEU A 73 -13.06 29.32 21.72
N GLN A 74 -11.76 29.49 21.99
CA GLN A 74 -10.72 28.62 21.43
C GLN A 74 -10.90 27.18 21.91
N ASN A 75 -11.11 26.97 23.21
CA ASN A 75 -11.36 25.62 23.74
C ASN A 75 -12.59 24.96 23.09
N VAL A 76 -13.68 25.71 22.86
CA VAL A 76 -14.88 25.19 22.16
C VAL A 76 -14.56 24.86 20.71
N ALA A 77 -13.82 25.73 20.01
CA ALA A 77 -13.41 25.48 18.62
C ALA A 77 -12.53 24.24 18.51
N ASP A 78 -11.52 24.11 19.38
CA ASP A 78 -10.59 22.98 19.41
C ASP A 78 -11.30 21.65 19.67
N LEU A 79 -12.15 21.58 20.71
CA LEU A 79 -12.90 20.37 21.05
C LEU A 79 -13.94 20.01 19.99
N ALA A 80 -14.63 21.00 19.43
CA ALA A 80 -15.60 20.79 18.37
C ALA A 80 -14.92 20.31 17.07
N ALA A 81 -13.75 20.88 16.72
CA ALA A 81 -12.97 20.46 15.55
C ALA A 81 -12.45 19.03 15.73
N LEU A 82 -11.86 18.71 16.88
CA LEU A 82 -11.38 17.36 17.18
C LEU A 82 -12.51 16.32 17.11
N ALA A 83 -13.66 16.60 17.74
CA ALA A 83 -14.81 15.69 17.71
C ALA A 83 -15.37 15.53 16.29
N ALA A 84 -15.50 16.62 15.54
CA ALA A 84 -15.97 16.58 14.17
C ALA A 84 -15.03 15.81 13.24
N ALA A 85 -13.71 15.97 13.42
CA ALA A 85 -12.72 15.24 12.65
C ALA A 85 -12.79 13.72 12.89
N GLN A 86 -13.13 13.28 14.11
CA GLN A 86 -13.28 11.84 14.42
C GLN A 86 -14.47 11.18 13.71
N GLN A 87 -15.51 11.95 13.36
CA GLN A 87 -16.69 11.44 12.66
C GLN A 87 -16.78 12.06 11.27
N MET A 88 -15.71 11.88 10.49
CA MET A 88 -15.59 12.42 9.13
C MET A 88 -16.48 11.68 8.14
N ASP A 89 -17.15 12.43 7.27
CA ASP A 89 -17.77 11.92 6.05
C ASP A 89 -17.55 12.90 4.89
N ASP A 90 -17.65 12.40 3.66
CA ASP A 90 -17.41 13.18 2.44
C ASP A 90 -18.52 14.20 2.12
N GLN A 91 -19.69 14.09 2.76
CA GLN A 91 -20.82 15.00 2.60
C GLN A 91 -20.83 16.13 3.64
N CYS A 92 -19.91 16.12 4.60
CA CYS A 92 -19.82 17.03 5.73
C CYS A 92 -21.08 17.09 6.62
N VAL A 93 -21.86 16.00 6.70
CA VAL A 93 -23.12 15.99 7.47
C VAL A 93 -22.88 15.60 8.94
N GLN A 94 -22.20 14.48 9.18
CA GLN A 94 -21.83 13.98 10.51
C GLN A 94 -20.84 14.91 11.23
N PRO A 95 -19.80 15.48 10.58
CA PRO A 95 -18.91 16.44 11.23
C PRO A 95 -19.66 17.67 11.75
N LEU A 96 -20.60 18.19 10.97
CA LEU A 96 -21.41 19.35 11.37
C LEU A 96 -22.30 19.04 12.58
N ALA A 97 -22.97 17.88 12.56
CA ALA A 97 -23.80 17.45 13.68
C ALA A 97 -22.96 17.23 14.95
N THR A 98 -21.81 16.56 14.83
CA THR A 98 -20.90 16.25 15.93
C THR A 98 -20.28 17.50 16.54
N ALA A 99 -19.83 18.46 15.71
CA ALA A 99 -19.30 19.74 16.18
C ALA A 99 -20.33 20.50 17.04
N ARG A 100 -21.59 20.54 16.58
CA ARG A 100 -22.68 21.24 17.30
C ARG A 100 -23.04 20.54 18.60
N ALA A 101 -23.14 19.21 18.58
CA ALA A 101 -23.43 18.43 19.79
C ALA A 101 -22.30 18.57 20.84
N ASN A 102 -21.03 18.53 20.39
CA ASN A 102 -19.88 18.71 21.27
C ASN A 102 -19.83 20.14 21.85
N ALA A 103 -20.05 21.16 21.04
CA ALA A 103 -20.09 22.55 21.50
C ALA A 103 -21.22 22.78 22.52
N ALA A 104 -22.41 22.25 22.26
CA ALA A 104 -23.54 22.34 23.19
C ALA A 104 -23.24 21.65 24.54
N SER A 105 -22.60 20.48 24.50
CA SER A 105 -22.19 19.73 25.70
C SER A 105 -21.12 20.48 26.52
N ASN A 106 -20.33 21.34 25.88
CA ASN A 106 -19.35 22.22 26.52
C ASN A 106 -19.92 23.61 26.89
N GLY A 107 -21.25 23.75 26.97
CA GLY A 107 -21.91 24.98 27.41
C GLY A 107 -21.97 26.09 26.36
N PHE A 108 -21.67 25.80 25.09
CA PHE A 108 -21.80 26.73 23.99
C PHE A 108 -23.13 26.51 23.24
N SER A 109 -24.17 27.22 23.67
CA SER A 109 -25.49 27.17 23.03
C SER A 109 -25.60 28.12 21.84
N LEU A 110 -26.15 27.61 20.73
CA LEU A 110 -26.44 28.35 19.49
C LEU A 110 -27.78 29.10 19.55
N THR A 111 -28.03 29.81 20.65
CA THR A 111 -29.31 30.50 20.86
C THR A 111 -29.24 31.94 20.31
N GLY A 112 -30.07 32.26 19.32
CA GLY A 112 -30.18 33.60 18.72
C GLY A 112 -29.07 33.95 17.71
N THR A 113 -28.93 35.23 17.37
CA THR A 113 -27.92 35.73 16.40
C THR A 113 -26.57 36.07 17.04
N THR A 114 -26.41 35.87 18.35
CA THR A 114 -25.23 36.30 19.12
C THR A 114 -24.11 35.25 19.18
N ASN A 115 -24.43 33.98 18.98
CA ASN A 115 -23.48 32.86 18.97
C ASN A 115 -23.65 32.07 17.67
N THR A 116 -22.57 31.90 16.90
CA THR A 116 -22.61 31.08 15.68
C THR A 116 -21.47 30.06 15.68
N LEU A 117 -21.72 28.92 15.04
CA LEU A 117 -20.73 27.87 14.80
C LEU A 117 -20.88 27.42 13.35
N ALA A 118 -19.83 27.66 12.57
CA ALA A 118 -19.70 27.22 11.18
C ALA A 118 -18.68 26.08 11.11
N VAL A 119 -18.99 25.07 10.30
CA VAL A 119 -18.12 23.92 10.04
C VAL A 119 -17.87 23.86 8.55
N GLN A 120 -16.61 23.70 8.17
CA GLN A 120 -16.18 23.47 6.79
C GLN A 120 -15.34 22.20 6.77
N CYS A 121 -15.78 21.19 6.02
CA CYS A 121 -14.98 19.99 5.79
C CYS A 121 -14.08 20.19 4.57
N GLY A 122 -12.94 19.53 4.59
CA GLY A 122 -11.94 19.60 3.55
C GLY A 122 -10.91 18.48 3.69
N ARG A 123 -9.83 18.60 2.93
CA ARG A 123 -8.69 17.69 3.04
C ARG A 123 -7.45 18.43 3.51
N TRP A 124 -6.85 17.93 4.58
CA TRP A 124 -5.50 18.25 5.02
C TRP A 124 -4.51 17.37 4.27
N ASP A 125 -3.70 17.97 3.39
CA ASP A 125 -2.79 17.23 2.50
C ASP A 125 -1.55 18.06 2.12
N SER A 126 -0.50 17.41 1.62
CA SER A 126 0.71 18.08 1.14
C SER A 126 0.48 18.70 -0.23
N SER A 127 0.84 19.97 -0.40
CA SER A 127 0.96 20.62 -1.70
C SER A 127 2.17 20.10 -2.48
N SER A 128 2.29 20.46 -3.77
CA SER A 128 3.43 20.08 -4.63
C SER A 128 4.80 20.55 -4.12
N SER A 129 4.85 21.50 -3.18
CA SER A 129 6.07 21.94 -2.49
C SER A 129 6.38 21.13 -1.22
N GLY A 130 5.59 20.08 -0.91
CA GLY A 130 5.71 19.28 0.31
C GLY A 130 5.11 19.92 1.56
N ALA A 131 4.66 21.19 1.49
CA ALA A 131 4.02 21.86 2.61
C ALA A 131 2.58 21.36 2.79
N MET A 132 2.21 21.01 4.03
CA MET A 132 0.84 20.62 4.39
C MET A 132 -0.09 21.84 4.36
N ASN A 133 -1.29 21.66 3.82
CA ASN A 133 -2.32 22.70 3.78
C ASN A 133 -3.73 22.10 3.93
N PHE A 134 -4.67 22.92 4.42
CA PHE A 134 -6.09 22.60 4.45
C PHE A 134 -6.78 23.11 3.18
N VAL A 135 -7.34 22.20 2.39
CA VAL A 135 -8.06 22.52 1.15
C VAL A 135 -9.55 22.27 1.36
N THR A 136 -10.36 23.31 1.20
CA THR A 136 -11.84 23.24 1.31
C THR A 136 -12.55 23.33 -0.03
N THR A 137 -11.92 23.92 -1.04
CA THR A 137 -12.48 24.08 -2.39
C THR A 137 -12.00 22.95 -3.30
N SER A 138 -12.93 22.19 -3.90
CA SER A 138 -12.62 21.05 -4.77
C SER A 138 -11.68 20.01 -4.11
N ALA A 139 -11.82 19.81 -2.80
CA ALA A 139 -11.04 18.84 -2.05
C ALA A 139 -11.31 17.42 -2.60
N THR A 140 -10.24 16.70 -2.92
CA THR A 140 -10.33 15.34 -3.47
C THR A 140 -10.78 14.36 -2.38
N PRO A 141 -11.96 13.71 -2.52
CA PRO A 141 -12.39 12.71 -1.55
C PRO A 141 -11.41 11.53 -1.45
N PRO A 142 -11.39 10.82 -0.30
CA PRO A 142 -12.15 11.14 0.90
C PRO A 142 -11.59 12.32 1.69
N LEU A 143 -12.49 13.05 2.37
CA LEU A 143 -12.15 14.17 3.24
C LEU A 143 -11.52 13.66 4.55
N ASN A 144 -10.60 14.43 5.13
CA ASN A 144 -9.87 14.03 6.34
C ASN A 144 -9.69 15.18 7.34
N GLY A 145 -10.23 16.38 7.07
CA GLY A 145 -10.09 17.53 7.95
C GLY A 145 -11.32 18.42 8.05
N VAL A 146 -11.46 19.07 9.19
CA VAL A 146 -12.57 19.98 9.52
C VAL A 146 -12.01 21.28 10.09
N LEU A 147 -12.47 22.41 9.56
CA LEU A 147 -12.31 23.74 10.12
C LEU A 147 -13.60 24.15 10.84
N VAL A 148 -13.51 24.41 12.13
CA VAL A 148 -14.62 24.95 12.93
C VAL A 148 -14.35 26.42 13.23
N THR A 149 -15.32 27.28 12.91
CA THR A 149 -15.30 28.70 13.23
C THR A 149 -16.42 29.02 14.22
N VAL A 150 -16.06 29.43 15.42
CA VAL A 150 -16.98 29.79 16.51
C VAL A 150 -16.97 31.30 16.69
N THR A 151 -18.13 31.94 16.68
CA THR A 151 -18.25 33.38 16.89
C THR A 151 -19.22 33.68 18.04
N LYS A 152 -18.86 34.66 18.88
CA LYS A 152 -19.68 35.11 20.01
C LYS A 152 -19.61 36.63 20.15
N VAL A 153 -20.76 37.27 20.32
CA VAL A 153 -20.87 38.69 20.65
C VAL A 153 -20.76 38.87 22.16
N VAL A 154 -19.70 39.51 22.63
CA VAL A 154 -19.43 39.77 24.06
C VAL A 154 -19.62 41.27 24.35
N PRO A 155 -20.54 41.66 25.25
CA PRO A 155 -20.62 43.03 25.74
C PRO A 155 -19.47 43.35 26.69
N TYR A 156 -19.03 44.60 26.72
CA TYR A 156 -18.23 45.11 27.84
C TYR A 156 -19.11 45.23 29.09
N PHE A 157 -18.53 45.08 30.28
CA PHE A 157 -19.23 45.27 31.55
C PHE A 157 -19.37 46.75 31.90
N PHE A 158 -18.36 47.59 31.59
CA PHE A 158 -18.35 48.99 32.04
C PHE A 158 -18.17 49.99 30.91
N VAL A 159 -17.22 49.79 29.99
CA VAL A 159 -16.82 50.82 29.02
C VAL A 159 -16.63 50.24 27.61
N GLY A 160 -17.58 50.50 26.70
CA GLY A 160 -17.40 50.29 25.25
C GLY A 160 -18.53 49.55 24.52
N PRO A 161 -18.50 49.54 23.16
CA PRO A 161 -19.49 48.84 22.34
C PRO A 161 -19.28 47.32 22.34
N LYS A 162 -20.34 46.54 22.14
CA LYS A 162 -20.26 45.07 22.02
C LYS A 162 -19.19 44.66 21.00
N ARG A 163 -18.41 43.63 21.30
CA ARG A 163 -17.36 43.09 20.42
C ARG A 163 -17.70 41.68 19.97
N THR A 164 -17.52 41.42 18.69
CA THR A 164 -17.62 40.08 18.12
C THR A 164 -16.26 39.41 18.23
N LEU A 165 -16.21 38.30 18.98
CA LEU A 165 -15.03 37.46 19.12
C LEU A 165 -15.19 36.22 18.25
N THR A 166 -14.18 35.90 17.46
CA THR A 166 -14.16 34.70 16.60
C THR A 166 -12.99 33.81 16.98
N ALA A 167 -13.19 32.50 16.99
CA ALA A 167 -12.18 31.48 17.20
C ALA A 167 -12.26 30.44 16.08
N THR A 168 -11.11 29.95 15.62
CA THR A 168 -11.02 29.00 14.52
C THR A 168 -10.06 27.90 14.91
N ALA A 169 -10.46 26.66 14.67
CA ALA A 169 -9.61 25.49 14.87
C ALA A 169 -9.76 24.54 13.69
N THR A 170 -8.63 24.07 13.17
CA THR A 170 -8.59 23.03 12.15
C THR A 170 -8.13 21.75 12.81
N ALA A 171 -8.90 20.69 12.63
CA ALA A 171 -8.52 19.35 13.06
C ALA A 171 -8.50 18.42 11.85
N LYS A 172 -7.67 17.39 11.94
CA LYS A 172 -7.66 16.29 10.97
C LYS A 172 -7.79 14.96 11.67
N ALA A 173 -8.33 13.97 10.97
CA ALA A 173 -8.25 12.56 11.32
C ALA A 173 -7.99 11.77 10.04
N THR A 174 -6.88 11.03 10.04
CA THR A 174 -6.48 10.23 8.87
C THR A 174 -6.84 8.77 9.11
N VAL A 175 -7.48 8.17 8.11
CA VAL A 175 -7.77 6.74 8.11
C VAL A 175 -6.71 6.06 7.27
N ILE A 176 -6.00 5.11 7.86
CA ILE A 176 -4.94 4.37 7.20
C ILE A 176 -5.38 2.92 7.04
N GLY A 177 -5.51 2.50 5.79
CA GLY A 177 -5.73 1.11 5.43
C GLY A 177 -4.42 0.43 5.07
N SER A 178 -4.40 -0.88 5.25
CA SER A 178 -3.26 -1.71 4.85
C SER A 178 -3.80 -3.01 4.30
N PHE A 179 -3.33 -3.39 3.12
CA PHE A 179 -3.79 -4.60 2.44
C PHE A 179 -2.70 -5.15 1.52
N GLN A 180 -2.88 -6.39 1.12
CA GLN A 180 -2.13 -7.02 0.04
C GLN A 180 -3.10 -7.64 -0.97
N VAL A 181 -2.65 -7.68 -2.23
CA VAL A 181 -3.27 -8.48 -3.28
C VAL A 181 -2.36 -9.66 -3.67
N GLY A 182 -2.94 -10.84 -3.83
CA GLY A 182 -2.25 -12.06 -4.27
C GLY A 182 -3.11 -12.86 -5.25
N THR A 183 -2.51 -13.77 -6.02
CA THR A 183 -3.21 -14.53 -7.07
C THR A 183 -3.52 -15.99 -6.72
N SER A 184 -3.24 -16.43 -5.49
CA SER A 184 -3.76 -17.71 -4.97
C SER A 184 -3.45 -17.97 -3.49
N LEU A 185 -4.25 -18.86 -2.91
CA LEU A 185 -4.20 -19.34 -1.54
C LEU A 185 -3.14 -20.44 -1.40
N ALA A 186 -2.10 -20.19 -0.60
CA ALA A 186 -1.07 -21.18 -0.30
C ALA A 186 -1.62 -22.32 0.57
N GLN A 187 -1.47 -23.57 0.12
CA GLN A 187 -1.56 -24.72 1.01
C GLN A 187 -0.33 -24.74 1.94
N VAL A 188 -0.55 -24.98 3.23
CA VAL A 188 0.48 -24.87 4.28
C VAL A 188 1.69 -25.79 4.01
N ASN A 189 1.49 -26.96 3.40
CA ASN A 189 2.56 -27.92 3.11
C ASN A 189 3.52 -27.45 2.01
N LEU A 190 3.12 -26.50 1.16
CA LEU A 190 3.96 -25.98 0.08
C LEU A 190 4.80 -24.77 0.53
N LEU A 191 4.51 -24.17 1.69
CA LEU A 191 5.20 -22.96 2.19
C LEU A 191 6.69 -23.21 2.46
N ASN A 192 7.04 -24.34 3.07
CA ASN A 192 8.45 -24.70 3.32
C ASN A 192 9.22 -24.89 2.01
N GLY A 193 8.65 -25.62 1.04
CA GLY A 193 9.28 -25.84 -0.27
C GLY A 193 9.39 -24.55 -1.10
N LEU A 194 8.34 -23.73 -1.08
CA LEU A 194 8.31 -22.43 -1.74
C LEU A 194 9.37 -21.48 -1.18
N LEU A 195 9.40 -21.30 0.14
CA LEU A 195 10.36 -20.40 0.78
C LEU A 195 11.79 -20.93 0.61
N SER A 196 11.99 -22.25 0.64
CA SER A 196 13.30 -22.85 0.34
C SER A 196 13.76 -22.53 -1.08
N SER A 197 12.85 -22.63 -2.06
CA SER A 197 13.14 -22.29 -3.46
C SER A 197 13.43 -20.79 -3.64
N LEU A 198 12.65 -19.91 -3.00
CA LEU A 198 12.86 -18.46 -3.05
C LEU A 198 14.17 -18.02 -2.39
N LEU A 199 14.64 -18.77 -1.39
CA LEU A 199 15.93 -18.57 -0.72
C LEU A 199 17.10 -19.30 -1.42
N GLY A 200 16.95 -19.63 -2.70
CA GLY A 200 18.00 -20.24 -3.52
C GLY A 200 18.26 -21.72 -3.23
N GLY A 201 17.26 -22.45 -2.71
CA GLY A 201 17.37 -23.88 -2.38
C GLY A 201 17.77 -24.15 -0.93
N THR A 202 17.81 -23.12 -0.08
CA THR A 202 18.11 -23.28 1.35
C THR A 202 16.93 -23.93 2.07
N ALA A 203 17.10 -25.12 2.65
CA ALA A 203 16.01 -25.84 3.27
C ALA A 203 15.40 -25.09 4.48
N VAL A 204 14.14 -24.70 4.36
CA VAL A 204 13.30 -24.17 5.43
C VAL A 204 12.49 -25.32 6.01
N ASN A 205 12.64 -25.57 7.32
CA ASN A 205 11.89 -26.60 8.03
C ASN A 205 11.17 -25.99 9.24
N LEU A 206 10.03 -25.36 8.98
CA LEU A 206 9.13 -24.84 10.02
C LEU A 206 7.95 -25.79 10.21
N ASP A 207 7.56 -26.00 11.46
CA ASP A 207 6.38 -26.78 11.82
C ASP A 207 5.08 -25.96 11.70
N ALA A 208 3.93 -26.64 11.78
CA ALA A 208 2.63 -25.98 11.64
C ALA A 208 2.39 -24.90 12.73
N VAL A 209 2.94 -25.10 13.93
CA VAL A 209 2.83 -24.15 15.04
C VAL A 209 3.63 -22.89 14.75
N SER A 210 4.85 -23.01 14.22
CA SER A 210 5.68 -21.90 13.76
C SER A 210 4.97 -21.09 12.68
N TRP A 211 4.38 -21.76 11.69
CA TRP A 211 3.61 -21.08 10.64
C TRP A 211 2.38 -20.37 11.18
N GLN A 212 1.63 -20.99 12.09
CA GLN A 212 0.51 -20.35 12.77
C GLN A 212 0.96 -19.17 13.64
N GLY A 213 2.11 -19.27 14.29
CA GLY A 213 2.69 -18.20 15.08
C GLY A 213 2.96 -16.96 14.23
N ILE A 214 3.70 -17.12 13.12
CA ILE A 214 4.00 -15.99 12.22
C ILE A 214 2.73 -15.51 11.50
N ALA A 215 1.83 -16.41 11.07
CA ALA A 215 0.59 -16.04 10.39
C ALA A 215 -0.35 -15.19 11.27
N ASN A 216 -0.35 -15.42 12.58
CA ASN A 216 -1.17 -14.65 13.51
C ASN A 216 -0.43 -13.42 14.10
N ALA A 217 0.86 -13.24 13.79
CA ALA A 217 1.64 -12.11 14.26
C ALA A 217 1.41 -10.88 13.36
N ASN A 218 1.02 -9.78 14.00
CA ASN A 218 0.94 -8.47 13.37
C ASN A 218 1.90 -7.53 14.08
N ILE A 219 2.50 -6.60 13.35
CA ILE A 219 3.34 -5.54 13.90
C ILE A 219 2.93 -4.19 13.34
N LYS A 220 3.22 -3.12 14.07
CA LYS A 220 3.02 -1.76 13.59
C LYS A 220 4.18 -1.30 12.72
N VAL A 221 3.89 -0.44 11.74
CA VAL A 221 4.93 0.20 10.92
C VAL A 221 5.87 1.06 11.77
N ALA A 222 5.38 1.65 12.87
CA ALA A 222 6.23 2.37 13.82
C ALA A 222 7.30 1.48 14.48
N ASP A 223 6.94 0.26 14.90
CA ASP A 223 7.88 -0.68 15.51
C ASP A 223 8.91 -1.17 14.49
N LEU A 224 8.46 -1.38 13.25
CA LEU A 224 9.34 -1.69 12.13
C LEU A 224 10.35 -0.54 11.89
N ALA A 225 9.89 0.72 11.84
CA ALA A 225 10.77 1.88 11.65
C ALA A 225 11.77 2.05 12.80
N ALA A 226 11.33 1.80 14.04
CA ALA A 226 12.16 1.88 15.25
C ALA A 226 13.29 0.84 15.28
N VAL A 227 13.07 -0.34 14.69
CA VAL A 227 14.03 -1.45 14.70
C VAL A 227 14.90 -1.46 13.44
N ALA A 228 14.31 -1.16 12.28
CA ALA A 228 15.01 -1.21 11.01
C ALA A 228 16.04 -0.08 10.84
N THR A 229 15.97 0.96 11.67
CA THR A 229 16.83 2.14 11.54
C THR A 229 17.47 2.50 12.88
N THR A 230 18.75 2.88 12.87
CA THR A 230 19.47 3.33 14.07
C THR A 230 18.90 4.62 14.66
N ALA A 231 18.18 5.41 13.87
CA ALA A 231 17.56 6.67 14.28
C ALA A 231 16.07 6.53 14.67
N GLY A 232 15.43 5.40 14.39
CA GLY A 232 13.99 5.21 14.56
C GLY A 232 13.11 6.16 13.73
N THR A 233 13.64 6.68 12.62
CA THR A 233 12.95 7.68 11.79
C THR A 233 12.31 7.04 10.56
N TYR A 234 11.15 7.56 10.16
CA TYR A 234 10.40 7.11 8.99
C TYR A 234 11.15 7.37 7.67
N ASP A 235 11.92 8.46 7.60
CA ASP A 235 12.83 8.72 6.47
C ASP A 235 13.96 7.67 6.40
N GLY A 236 14.39 7.15 7.56
CA GLY A 236 15.30 6.03 7.62
C GLY A 236 14.69 4.75 7.04
N LEU A 237 13.40 4.50 7.27
CA LEU A 237 12.70 3.33 6.72
C LEU A 237 12.59 3.41 5.19
N LEU A 238 12.41 4.62 4.67
CA LEU A 238 12.43 4.91 3.23
C LEU A 238 13.81 4.74 2.59
N ALA A 239 14.89 4.80 3.36
CA ALA A 239 16.26 4.59 2.89
C ALA A 239 16.81 3.19 3.20
N ALA A 240 16.12 2.42 4.07
CA ALA A 240 16.61 1.16 4.58
C ALA A 240 16.50 0.04 3.53
N GLN A 241 17.62 -0.66 3.35
CA GLN A 241 17.74 -1.86 2.54
C GLN A 241 18.23 -3.02 3.38
N THR A 242 17.65 -4.20 3.18
CA THR A 242 18.02 -5.41 3.93
C THR A 242 18.03 -6.66 3.05
N SER A 243 18.73 -7.72 3.45
CA SER A 243 18.55 -9.06 2.91
C SER A 243 17.31 -9.72 3.53
N VAL A 244 16.88 -10.88 3.02
CA VAL A 244 15.77 -11.68 3.61
C VAL A 244 16.07 -12.09 5.06
N THR A 245 17.32 -12.44 5.36
CA THR A 245 17.76 -12.79 6.72
C THR A 245 17.80 -11.58 7.65
N GLY A 246 18.22 -10.42 7.13
CA GLY A 246 18.12 -9.16 7.85
C GLY A 246 16.67 -8.74 8.09
N LEU A 247 15.77 -8.97 7.13
CA LEU A 247 14.33 -8.75 7.29
C LEU A 247 13.76 -9.65 8.39
N ALA A 248 14.11 -10.94 8.42
CA ALA A 248 13.69 -11.84 9.49
C ALA A 248 14.18 -11.38 10.88
N ASN A 249 15.41 -10.85 10.98
CA ASN A 249 15.93 -10.26 12.22
C ASN A 249 15.18 -8.98 12.65
N ILE A 250 14.85 -8.12 11.69
CA ILE A 250 14.06 -6.90 11.93
C ILE A 250 12.65 -7.28 12.41
N LEU A 251 11.99 -8.23 11.73
CA LEU A 251 10.67 -8.72 12.10
C LEU A 251 10.69 -9.40 13.48
N LEU A 252 11.71 -10.22 13.77
CA LEU A 252 11.89 -10.82 15.09
C LEU A 252 11.95 -9.75 16.19
N SER A 253 12.78 -8.73 15.98
CA SER A 253 12.97 -7.63 16.93
C SER A 253 11.71 -6.76 17.07
N ALA A 254 10.96 -6.52 15.98
CA ALA A 254 9.70 -5.79 16.01
C ALA A 254 8.60 -6.57 16.76
N VAL A 255 8.47 -7.87 16.50
CA VAL A 255 7.51 -8.74 17.20
C VAL A 255 7.78 -8.75 18.71
N THR A 256 9.05 -8.83 19.14
CA THR A 256 9.39 -8.79 20.57
C THR A 256 9.05 -7.47 21.27
N ARG A 257 8.86 -6.38 20.50
CA ARG A 257 8.60 -5.03 21.01
C ARG A 257 7.11 -4.76 21.22
N ASP A 258 6.27 -5.24 20.31
CA ASP A 258 4.81 -5.05 20.32
C ASP A 258 4.09 -6.10 21.20
N SER A 259 4.72 -7.26 21.44
CA SER A 259 4.03 -8.38 22.08
C SER A 259 4.17 -8.45 23.61
N ALA A 260 3.03 -8.40 24.31
CA ALA A 260 2.87 -9.11 25.58
C ALA A 260 2.94 -10.62 25.31
N LEU A 261 3.78 -11.35 26.06
CA LEU A 261 4.08 -12.78 25.92
C LEU A 261 2.81 -13.65 25.83
N THR A 262 2.39 -14.01 24.62
CA THR A 262 1.38 -15.06 24.37
C THR A 262 2.04 -16.21 23.61
N ALA A 263 1.49 -17.43 23.73
CA ALA A 263 2.08 -18.65 23.14
C ALA A 263 2.38 -18.53 21.63
N ASN A 264 1.54 -17.79 20.88
CA ASN A 264 1.71 -17.55 19.44
C ASN A 264 2.95 -16.71 19.12
N VAL A 265 3.33 -15.79 20.00
CA VAL A 265 4.49 -14.91 19.83
C VAL A 265 5.77 -15.73 19.97
N SER A 266 5.83 -16.66 20.93
CA SER A 266 7.00 -17.54 21.08
C SER A 266 7.22 -18.45 19.85
N ALA A 267 6.13 -18.95 19.25
CA ALA A 267 6.19 -19.69 18.00
C ALA A 267 6.67 -18.81 16.83
N ALA A 268 6.18 -17.57 16.72
CA ALA A 268 6.64 -16.61 15.72
C ALA A 268 8.13 -16.28 15.89
N GLN A 269 8.60 -16.08 17.12
CA GLN A 269 10.00 -15.79 17.43
C GLN A 269 10.92 -16.94 17.03
N ASN A 270 10.57 -18.18 17.40
CA ASN A 270 11.34 -19.37 17.04
C ASN A 270 11.46 -19.50 15.52
N ALA A 271 10.34 -19.32 14.82
CA ALA A 271 10.28 -19.43 13.38
C ALA A 271 11.11 -18.36 12.67
N LEU A 272 11.00 -17.09 13.10
CA LEU A 272 11.79 -15.98 12.55
C LEU A 272 13.28 -16.14 12.86
N SER A 273 13.64 -16.64 14.05
CA SER A 273 15.03 -16.92 14.41
C SER A 273 15.64 -18.02 13.53
N ALA A 274 14.89 -19.07 13.24
CA ALA A 274 15.32 -20.13 12.33
C ALA A 274 15.63 -19.55 10.94
N ILE A 275 14.74 -18.71 10.40
CA ILE A 275 14.92 -18.06 9.09
C ILE A 275 16.07 -17.05 9.11
N ALA A 276 16.21 -16.28 10.18
CA ALA A 276 17.26 -15.27 10.32
C ALA A 276 18.67 -15.86 10.33
N THR A 277 18.81 -17.11 10.76
CA THR A 277 20.09 -17.85 10.76
C THR A 277 20.39 -18.58 9.45
N LEU A 278 19.44 -18.63 8.51
CA LEU A 278 19.67 -19.24 7.21
C LEU A 278 20.73 -18.46 6.43
N VAL A 279 21.52 -19.17 5.65
CA VAL A 279 22.46 -18.58 4.70
C VAL A 279 21.90 -18.87 3.30
N PRO A 280 21.31 -17.86 2.62
CA PRO A 280 20.76 -18.07 1.29
C PRO A 280 21.82 -18.56 0.31
N GLN A 281 21.52 -19.66 -0.37
CA GLN A 281 22.39 -20.22 -1.41
C GLN A 281 22.11 -19.49 -2.73
N GLY A 282 22.81 -18.39 -3.00
CA GLY A 282 22.70 -17.66 -4.27
C GLY A 282 22.71 -16.14 -4.12
N SER A 283 22.88 -15.44 -5.24
CA SER A 283 22.79 -13.97 -5.25
C SER A 283 21.33 -13.56 -5.16
N LEU A 284 20.88 -13.06 -4.01
CA LEU A 284 19.57 -12.43 -3.82
C LEU A 284 19.68 -10.90 -3.95
N ASN A 285 18.58 -10.24 -4.29
CA ASN A 285 18.52 -8.77 -4.29
C ASN A 285 18.36 -8.23 -2.87
N SER A 286 18.78 -6.98 -2.66
CA SER A 286 18.40 -6.24 -1.47
C SER A 286 16.92 -5.86 -1.53
N ILE A 287 16.27 -5.87 -0.37
CA ILE A 287 14.87 -5.53 -0.18
C ILE A 287 14.82 -4.10 0.35
N GLN A 288 14.21 -3.20 -0.42
CA GLN A 288 13.83 -1.88 0.08
C GLN A 288 12.64 -2.03 1.05
N LEU A 289 12.74 -1.50 2.27
CA LEU A 289 11.68 -1.70 3.27
C LEU A 289 10.43 -0.85 3.01
N ALA A 290 10.58 0.40 2.57
CA ALA A 290 9.45 1.26 2.26
C ALA A 290 9.71 2.20 1.07
N SER A 291 8.64 2.62 0.39
CA SER A 291 8.66 3.67 -0.63
C SER A 291 7.36 4.49 -0.60
N ILE A 292 7.44 5.79 -0.88
CA ILE A 292 6.30 6.71 -1.07
C ILE A 292 6.04 7.04 -2.56
N SER A 293 6.89 6.58 -3.48
CA SER A 293 6.93 7.03 -4.88
C SER A 293 6.71 5.90 -5.89
N GLY A 294 6.03 4.82 -5.50
CA GLY A 294 5.78 3.67 -6.38
C GLY A 294 7.03 2.88 -6.76
N SER A 295 8.18 3.18 -6.14
CA SER A 295 9.41 2.41 -6.33
C SER A 295 9.28 1.07 -5.62
N GLN A 296 9.84 0.01 -6.20
CA GLN A 296 9.73 -1.34 -5.66
C GLN A 296 10.25 -1.43 -4.21
N ALA A 297 9.35 -1.78 -3.29
CA ALA A 297 9.61 -1.90 -1.86
C ALA A 297 8.63 -2.87 -1.21
N LEU A 298 8.99 -3.38 -0.04
CA LEU A 298 8.14 -4.23 0.80
C LEU A 298 6.83 -3.51 1.16
N LEU A 299 6.93 -2.27 1.64
CA LEU A 299 5.79 -1.40 1.97
C LEU A 299 5.66 -0.24 0.98
N GLN A 300 4.53 -0.17 0.29
CA GLN A 300 4.12 1.01 -0.49
C GLN A 300 3.32 1.94 0.40
N LEU A 301 3.92 3.06 0.80
CA LEU A 301 3.35 4.05 1.70
C LEU A 301 2.55 5.10 0.92
N GLY A 302 1.23 4.95 0.87
CA GLY A 302 0.29 5.86 0.25
C GLY A 302 -0.14 7.02 1.15
N VAL A 303 0.82 7.71 1.77
CA VAL A 303 0.56 8.80 2.73
C VAL A 303 1.25 10.08 2.33
N ALA A 304 0.65 11.22 2.67
CA ALA A 304 1.29 12.53 2.44
C ALA A 304 2.58 12.71 3.26
N ASN A 305 2.71 11.95 4.35
CA ASN A 305 3.85 12.00 5.25
C ASN A 305 3.97 10.63 5.95
N ALA A 306 5.17 10.04 5.95
CA ALA A 306 5.40 8.67 6.38
C ALA A 306 5.03 8.41 7.86
N GLN A 307 5.06 9.46 8.70
CA GLN A 307 4.65 9.41 10.10
C GLN A 307 3.17 9.06 10.24
N TYR A 308 2.33 9.30 9.23
CA TYR A 308 0.92 8.95 9.29
C TYR A 308 0.68 7.44 9.17
N ALA A 309 1.62 6.69 8.58
CA ALA A 309 1.53 5.23 8.49
C ALA A 309 1.93 4.51 9.79
N ALA A 310 2.39 5.23 10.82
CA ALA A 310 2.96 4.68 12.05
C ALA A 310 2.08 3.62 12.74
N ASP A 311 0.78 3.91 12.86
CA ASP A 311 -0.19 3.05 13.56
C ASP A 311 -0.76 1.93 12.67
N ALA A 312 -0.40 1.89 11.38
CA ALA A 312 -0.84 0.83 10.49
C ALA A 312 -0.21 -0.51 10.89
N THR A 313 -1.00 -1.57 10.80
CA THR A 313 -0.57 -2.93 11.14
C THR A 313 -0.35 -3.76 9.90
N VAL A 314 0.73 -4.52 9.87
CA VAL A 314 1.07 -5.43 8.78
C VAL A 314 1.37 -6.82 9.33
N ASN A 315 1.00 -7.84 8.56
CA ASN A 315 1.19 -9.23 8.95
C ASN A 315 2.63 -9.70 8.71
N VAL A 316 3.20 -10.40 9.68
CA VAL A 316 4.61 -10.80 9.66
C VAL A 316 4.88 -11.90 8.62
N LEU A 317 4.01 -12.89 8.51
CA LEU A 317 4.17 -13.97 7.53
C LEU A 317 4.17 -13.39 6.13
N GLN A 318 3.24 -12.46 5.91
CA GLN A 318 3.08 -11.87 4.62
C GLN A 318 4.27 -10.99 4.23
N MET A 319 4.82 -10.19 5.15
CA MET A 319 6.05 -9.44 4.90
C MET A 319 7.24 -10.35 4.59
N LEU A 320 7.34 -11.51 5.24
CA LEU A 320 8.41 -12.46 4.97
C LEU A 320 8.30 -13.04 3.56
N ILE A 321 7.10 -13.48 3.15
CA ILE A 321 6.85 -14.01 1.80
C ILE A 321 7.13 -12.95 0.75
N VAL A 322 6.56 -11.74 0.89
CA VAL A 322 6.77 -10.62 -0.03
C VAL A 322 8.25 -10.25 -0.09
N GLY A 323 8.94 -10.18 1.05
CA GLY A 323 10.37 -9.90 1.10
C GLY A 323 11.22 -10.96 0.38
N ALA A 324 10.88 -12.25 0.55
CA ALA A 324 11.55 -13.34 -0.16
C ALA A 324 11.31 -13.27 -1.67
N GLU A 325 10.10 -12.94 -2.11
CA GLU A 325 9.76 -12.76 -3.52
C GLU A 325 10.46 -11.53 -4.13
N ILE A 326 10.54 -10.40 -3.41
CA ILE A 326 11.34 -9.22 -3.81
C ILE A 326 12.82 -9.60 -3.97
N ALA A 327 13.36 -10.36 -3.03
CA ALA A 327 14.76 -10.78 -3.06
C ALA A 327 15.05 -11.74 -4.23
N ALA A 328 14.08 -12.57 -4.62
CA ALA A 328 14.15 -13.50 -5.75
C ALA A 328 13.77 -12.86 -7.11
N ALA A 329 13.18 -11.67 -7.12
CA ALA A 329 12.71 -11.01 -8.34
C ALA A 329 13.86 -10.79 -9.34
N GLY A 330 13.61 -11.10 -10.62
CA GLY A 330 14.60 -10.91 -11.68
C GLY A 330 15.84 -11.82 -11.59
N LYS A 331 15.85 -12.83 -10.71
CA LYS A 331 16.91 -13.85 -10.68
C LYS A 331 16.69 -14.95 -11.72
N SER A 332 17.70 -15.77 -11.95
CA SER A 332 17.68 -16.84 -12.96
C SER A 332 16.44 -17.75 -12.77
N PRO A 333 15.75 -18.13 -13.86
CA PRO A 333 14.60 -19.01 -13.78
C PRO A 333 14.94 -20.34 -13.09
N VAL A 334 14.04 -20.83 -12.24
CA VAL A 334 14.11 -22.18 -11.69
C VAL A 334 13.69 -23.15 -12.79
N ALA A 335 14.62 -23.98 -13.23
CA ALA A 335 14.31 -25.04 -14.19
C ALA A 335 13.56 -26.17 -13.47
N LEU A 336 12.34 -26.45 -13.93
CA LEU A 336 11.56 -27.60 -13.47
C LEU A 336 11.76 -28.71 -14.50
N ASN A 337 12.48 -29.75 -14.12
CA ASN A 337 12.60 -30.95 -14.95
C ASN A 337 11.31 -31.78 -14.81
N VAL A 338 10.32 -31.48 -15.64
CA VAL A 338 9.09 -32.26 -15.73
C VAL A 338 9.23 -33.22 -16.90
N SER A 339 9.34 -34.51 -16.60
CA SER A 339 9.32 -35.54 -17.64
C SER A 339 7.90 -35.62 -18.22
N LEU A 340 7.72 -35.03 -19.41
CA LEU A 340 6.46 -35.09 -20.17
C LEU A 340 6.25 -36.44 -20.85
N GLY A 341 6.58 -37.55 -20.20
CA GLY A 341 6.54 -38.92 -20.73
C GLY A 341 5.17 -39.40 -21.23
N GLY A 342 4.10 -38.61 -21.07
CA GLY A 342 2.80 -38.83 -21.70
C GLY A 342 2.66 -38.27 -23.13
N LEU A 343 3.51 -37.31 -23.53
CA LEU A 343 3.54 -36.74 -24.89
C LEU A 343 4.48 -37.50 -25.85
N SER A 344 5.32 -38.40 -25.32
CA SER A 344 6.31 -39.18 -26.10
C SER A 344 5.69 -40.23 -27.02
N GLY A 345 4.38 -40.46 -26.95
CA GLY A 345 3.66 -41.39 -27.82
C GLY A 345 3.42 -40.87 -29.24
N VAL A 346 3.61 -39.58 -29.50
CA VAL A 346 3.28 -38.95 -30.80
C VAL A 346 4.48 -38.23 -31.45
N LEU A 347 5.43 -37.69 -30.68
CA LEU A 347 6.66 -37.03 -31.20
C LEU A 347 7.84 -37.13 -30.19
N PRO A 348 9.12 -37.18 -30.62
CA PRO A 348 10.29 -37.09 -29.75
C PRO A 348 10.50 -35.64 -29.27
N LEU A 349 9.60 -35.17 -28.41
CA LEU A 349 9.58 -33.82 -27.86
C LEU A 349 10.31 -33.78 -26.51
N SER A 350 11.39 -33.00 -26.42
CA SER A 350 11.91 -32.52 -25.13
C SER A 350 11.38 -31.11 -24.89
N ALA A 351 10.75 -30.86 -23.74
CA ALA A 351 10.35 -29.52 -23.33
C ALA A 351 11.00 -29.17 -21.99
N ASP A 352 11.76 -28.07 -21.98
CA ASP A 352 12.31 -27.52 -20.75
C ASP A 352 11.33 -26.50 -20.16
N LEU A 353 10.97 -26.67 -18.90
CA LEU A 353 10.08 -25.77 -18.18
C LEU A 353 10.88 -24.87 -17.24
N THR A 354 10.64 -23.56 -17.31
CA THR A 354 11.32 -22.56 -16.48
C THR A 354 10.30 -21.67 -15.78
N LEU A 355 10.55 -21.36 -14.51
CA LEU A 355 9.70 -20.49 -13.70
C LEU A 355 10.51 -19.30 -13.18
N GLN A 356 9.99 -18.08 -13.30
CA GLN A 356 10.67 -16.88 -12.82
C GLN A 356 9.68 -15.86 -12.25
N VAL A 357 10.02 -15.23 -11.12
CA VAL A 357 9.30 -14.05 -10.60
C VAL A 357 9.81 -12.81 -11.34
N ILE A 358 8.93 -12.18 -12.10
CA ILE A 358 9.24 -11.03 -12.98
C ILE A 358 8.94 -9.70 -12.29
N SER A 359 7.85 -9.66 -11.53
CA SER A 359 7.47 -8.51 -10.72
C SER A 359 7.05 -9.01 -9.35
N PRO A 360 7.71 -8.57 -8.27
CA PRO A 360 7.34 -8.96 -6.92
C PRO A 360 6.08 -8.22 -6.46
N PRO A 361 5.34 -8.83 -5.52
CA PRO A 361 4.17 -8.21 -4.91
C PRO A 361 4.58 -7.07 -3.98
N THR A 362 3.60 -6.26 -3.60
CA THR A 362 3.77 -5.18 -2.62
C THR A 362 2.66 -5.19 -1.59
N ILE A 363 2.96 -4.75 -0.36
CA ILE A 363 1.97 -4.49 0.68
C ILE A 363 1.66 -2.99 0.64
N ALA A 364 0.40 -2.63 0.40
CA ALA A 364 -0.01 -1.23 0.41
C ALA A 364 -0.34 -0.81 1.85
N VAL A 365 0.12 0.37 2.25
CA VAL A 365 -0.25 0.99 3.53
C VAL A 365 -0.45 2.48 3.30
N GLY A 366 -1.64 3.03 3.57
CA GLY A 366 -1.82 4.47 3.45
C GLY A 366 -3.26 4.96 3.46
N GLU A 367 -3.42 6.22 3.07
CA GLU A 367 -4.71 6.88 3.01
C GLU A 367 -5.51 6.43 1.78
N PRO A 368 -6.86 6.38 1.89
CA PRO A 368 -7.73 6.18 0.74
C PRO A 368 -7.73 7.36 -0.23
N GLY A 369 -8.10 7.07 -1.47
CA GLY A 369 -8.36 8.05 -2.53
C GLY A 369 -7.14 8.43 -3.38
N TYR A 370 -7.28 9.52 -4.13
CA TYR A 370 -6.28 9.98 -5.09
C TYR A 370 -5.29 10.99 -4.50
N ILE A 371 -4.08 11.04 -5.06
CA ILE A 371 -3.14 12.13 -4.79
C ILE A 371 -3.73 13.43 -5.34
N ALA A 372 -3.70 14.51 -4.55
CA ALA A 372 -4.34 15.78 -4.89
C ALA A 372 -3.88 16.29 -6.26
N GLY A 373 -4.85 16.63 -7.12
CA GLY A 373 -4.59 17.11 -8.48
C GLY A 373 -4.20 16.04 -9.50
N THR A 374 -4.28 14.75 -9.16
CA THR A 374 -3.97 13.63 -10.06
C THR A 374 -5.08 12.58 -10.06
N THR A 375 -4.99 11.62 -10.99
CA THR A 375 -5.82 10.41 -11.05
C THR A 375 -5.10 9.16 -10.50
N THR A 376 -3.97 9.35 -9.82
CA THR A 376 -3.17 8.25 -9.28
C THR A 376 -3.63 7.94 -7.87
N TRP A 377 -3.96 6.68 -7.62
CA TRP A 377 -4.33 6.21 -6.28
C TRP A 377 -3.16 6.39 -5.31
N ARG A 378 -3.44 6.84 -4.09
CA ARG A 378 -2.40 7.00 -3.05
C ARG A 378 -1.86 5.65 -2.63
N THR A 379 -2.77 4.75 -2.28
CA THR A 379 -2.46 3.46 -1.68
C THR A 379 -2.81 2.36 -2.66
N GLN A 380 -1.79 1.76 -3.26
CA GLN A 380 -1.92 0.72 -4.27
C GLN A 380 -0.97 -0.46 -3.98
N ALA A 381 -1.45 -1.67 -4.26
CA ALA A 381 -0.66 -2.89 -4.26
C ALA A 381 -0.78 -3.60 -5.60
N GLN A 382 0.24 -4.40 -5.91
CA GLN A 382 0.28 -5.26 -7.09
C GLN A 382 0.59 -6.69 -6.67
N THR A 383 0.14 -7.64 -7.48
CA THR A 383 0.42 -9.06 -7.27
C THR A 383 1.80 -9.44 -7.80
N ALA A 384 2.27 -10.62 -7.37
CA ALA A 384 3.42 -11.27 -7.99
C ALA A 384 3.10 -11.66 -9.44
N GLN A 385 3.91 -11.19 -10.39
CA GLN A 385 3.85 -11.63 -11.78
C GLN A 385 4.86 -12.76 -11.98
N ILE A 386 4.38 -13.86 -12.55
CA ILE A 386 5.16 -15.08 -12.77
C ILE A 386 5.31 -15.30 -14.27
N LEU A 387 6.54 -15.54 -14.70
CA LEU A 387 6.86 -16.00 -16.03
C LEU A 387 7.03 -17.52 -16.01
N LEU A 388 6.24 -18.17 -16.84
CA LEU A 388 6.38 -19.57 -17.19
C LEU A 388 6.96 -19.67 -18.60
N GLY A 389 8.17 -20.19 -18.72
CA GLY A 389 8.80 -20.50 -19.99
C GLY A 389 8.71 -21.98 -20.31
N VAL A 390 8.35 -22.29 -21.56
CA VAL A 390 8.35 -23.64 -22.11
C VAL A 390 9.17 -23.60 -23.38
N ASN A 391 10.28 -24.32 -23.42
CA ASN A 391 11.13 -24.42 -24.60
C ASN A 391 11.04 -25.82 -25.17
N ALA A 392 10.22 -26.01 -26.21
CA ALA A 392 10.09 -27.29 -26.89
C ALA A 392 11.12 -27.39 -28.02
N ALA A 393 11.79 -28.54 -28.13
CA ALA A 393 12.71 -28.82 -29.22
C ALA A 393 12.35 -30.13 -29.93
N LEU A 394 12.49 -30.15 -31.25
CA LEU A 394 12.36 -31.32 -32.12
C LEU A 394 13.60 -31.44 -32.99
N SER A 395 14.18 -32.63 -33.06
CA SER A 395 15.27 -32.95 -33.98
C SER A 395 14.87 -34.10 -34.89
N THR A 396 15.09 -33.97 -36.19
CA THR A 396 14.82 -35.03 -37.17
C THR A 396 15.75 -36.24 -37.04
N GLY A 397 16.86 -36.13 -36.31
CA GLY A 397 17.81 -37.23 -36.08
C GLY A 397 17.31 -38.38 -35.18
N GLN A 398 16.14 -38.26 -34.54
CA GLN A 398 15.66 -39.21 -33.51
C GLN A 398 14.29 -39.86 -33.81
N GLY A 399 13.60 -39.59 -34.94
CA GLY A 399 12.38 -40.36 -35.28
C GLY A 399 11.45 -39.82 -36.38
N THR A 400 10.87 -40.79 -37.11
CA THR A 400 9.71 -40.82 -38.05
C THR A 400 9.68 -39.99 -39.34
N VAL A 401 10.49 -38.95 -39.55
CA VAL A 401 10.70 -38.41 -40.92
C VAL A 401 11.82 -39.17 -41.66
N SER A 402 11.78 -40.50 -41.56
CA SER A 402 12.68 -41.40 -42.27
C SER A 402 12.21 -41.57 -43.72
N SER A 403 12.45 -40.55 -44.54
CA SER A 403 12.70 -40.84 -45.96
C SER A 403 14.13 -41.37 -46.04
N LEU A 404 14.23 -42.67 -46.36
CA LEU A 404 15.34 -43.61 -46.18
C LEU A 404 16.73 -43.22 -46.74
N LEU A 405 16.97 -41.98 -47.19
CA LEU A 405 18.23 -41.58 -47.83
C LEU A 405 18.81 -40.22 -47.36
N THR A 406 18.09 -39.42 -46.56
CA THR A 406 18.50 -38.03 -46.24
C THR A 406 18.86 -37.77 -44.78
N SER A 407 18.57 -38.68 -43.85
CA SER A 407 18.75 -38.48 -42.40
C SER A 407 20.20 -38.41 -41.92
N TRP A 408 21.17 -39.00 -42.64
CA TRP A 408 22.59 -38.91 -42.29
C TRP A 408 23.26 -37.64 -42.83
N LEU A 409 22.66 -37.02 -43.84
CA LEU A 409 23.22 -35.88 -44.56
C LEU A 409 22.65 -34.57 -44.03
N LEU A 410 21.34 -34.51 -43.78
CA LEU A 410 20.60 -33.30 -43.42
C LEU A 410 19.89 -33.48 -42.07
N ASP A 411 20.23 -32.63 -41.10
CA ASP A 411 19.57 -32.59 -39.79
C ASP A 411 18.86 -31.24 -39.60
N VAL A 412 17.56 -31.30 -39.32
CA VAL A 412 16.71 -30.14 -39.05
C VAL A 412 16.35 -30.15 -37.57
N TYR A 413 16.79 -29.09 -36.89
CA TYR A 413 16.47 -28.84 -35.49
C TYR A 413 15.47 -27.70 -35.42
N LEU A 414 14.27 -28.00 -34.91
CA LEU A 414 13.20 -27.04 -34.68
C LEU A 414 13.14 -26.72 -33.18
N GLN A 415 13.10 -25.43 -32.85
CA GLN A 415 12.91 -24.95 -31.49
C GLN A 415 11.61 -24.14 -31.44
N LEU A 416 10.86 -24.23 -30.35
CA LEU A 416 9.64 -23.46 -30.12
C LEU A 416 9.58 -22.98 -28.66
N PRO A 417 10.20 -21.83 -28.39
CA PRO A 417 10.07 -21.16 -27.10
C PRO A 417 8.73 -20.42 -26.96
N VAL A 418 7.96 -20.81 -25.95
CA VAL A 418 6.69 -20.20 -25.52
C VAL A 418 6.89 -19.63 -24.12
N TYR A 419 6.48 -18.38 -23.91
CA TYR A 419 6.49 -17.73 -22.60
C TYR A 419 5.11 -17.24 -22.26
N VAL A 420 4.69 -17.47 -21.03
CA VAL A 420 3.41 -17.03 -20.50
C VAL A 420 3.67 -16.24 -19.24
N VAL A 421 3.24 -14.97 -19.23
CA VAL A 421 3.21 -14.14 -18.03
C VAL A 421 1.82 -14.20 -17.44
N VAL A 422 1.73 -14.70 -16.21
CA VAL A 422 0.48 -14.96 -15.51
C VAL A 422 0.39 -14.14 -14.22
N ALA A 423 -0.75 -14.26 -13.54
CA ALA A 423 -0.96 -13.74 -12.18
C ALA A 423 -0.86 -12.21 -12.05
N GLN A 424 -1.19 -11.49 -13.10
CA GLN A 424 -1.17 -10.03 -13.07
C GLN A 424 -2.40 -9.51 -12.32
N GLY A 425 -2.23 -8.60 -11.37
CA GLY A 425 -3.31 -7.99 -10.61
C GLY A 425 -2.88 -6.70 -9.92
N HIS A 426 -3.79 -5.74 -9.85
CA HIS A 426 -3.63 -4.45 -9.19
C HIS A 426 -4.80 -4.22 -8.23
N ALA A 427 -4.53 -3.59 -7.10
CA ALA A 427 -5.55 -3.21 -6.14
C ALA A 427 -5.24 -1.85 -5.51
N TRP A 428 -6.26 -1.10 -5.14
CA TRP A 428 -6.13 0.24 -4.56
C TRP A 428 -7.18 0.50 -3.48
N LEU A 429 -6.81 1.31 -2.48
CA LEU A 429 -7.74 1.72 -1.43
C LEU A 429 -8.63 2.85 -1.91
N GLN A 430 -9.90 2.53 -2.19
CA GLN A 430 -10.86 3.47 -2.74
C GLN A 430 -11.43 4.40 -1.67
N SER A 431 -11.93 3.82 -0.57
CA SER A 431 -12.51 4.56 0.55
C SER A 431 -12.30 3.80 1.85
N ALA A 432 -12.24 4.52 2.96
CA ALA A 432 -12.24 3.95 4.29
C ALA A 432 -12.94 4.91 5.26
N GLN A 433 -13.77 4.36 6.15
CA GLN A 433 -14.55 5.12 7.12
C GLN A 433 -14.42 4.48 8.49
N CYS A 434 -14.10 5.31 9.48
CA CYS A 434 -13.99 4.88 10.87
C CYS A 434 -15.32 5.09 11.60
N ALA A 435 -15.77 4.05 12.29
CA ALA A 435 -16.93 4.11 13.18
C ALA A 435 -16.49 3.96 14.65
N ALA A 436 -17.46 4.01 15.57
CA ALA A 436 -17.22 3.88 17.01
C ALA A 436 -16.59 2.52 17.42
N THR A 437 -16.75 1.49 16.60
CA THR A 437 -16.15 0.16 16.81
C THR A 437 -15.48 -0.30 15.52
N LYS A 438 -14.42 -1.11 15.63
CA LYS A 438 -13.71 -1.63 14.44
C LYS A 438 -14.62 -2.43 13.50
N ALA A 439 -15.55 -3.23 14.04
CA ALA A 439 -16.49 -4.01 13.25
C ALA A 439 -17.50 -3.14 12.47
N ALA A 440 -17.77 -1.91 12.93
CA ALA A 440 -18.65 -0.96 12.24
C ALA A 440 -17.89 -0.05 11.26
N SER A 441 -16.56 0.02 11.36
CA SER A 441 -15.73 0.68 10.37
C SER A 441 -15.74 -0.11 9.06
N THR A 442 -15.63 0.57 7.93
CA THR A 442 -15.66 -0.07 6.61
C THR A 442 -14.52 0.44 5.75
N GLN A 443 -14.01 -0.43 4.88
CA GLN A 443 -13.09 -0.04 3.82
C GLN A 443 -13.43 -0.74 2.51
N THR A 444 -13.24 -0.01 1.41
CA THR A 444 -13.52 -0.48 0.05
C THR A 444 -12.22 -0.50 -0.74
N ILE A 445 -11.88 -1.65 -1.29
CA ILE A 445 -10.68 -1.87 -2.08
C ILE A 445 -11.12 -2.16 -3.51
N GLY A 446 -10.65 -1.35 -4.46
CA GLY A 446 -10.81 -1.60 -5.88
C GLY A 446 -9.77 -2.61 -6.36
N VAL A 447 -10.16 -3.55 -7.19
CA VAL A 447 -9.31 -4.64 -7.68
C VAL A 447 -9.48 -4.78 -9.19
N GLN A 448 -8.36 -4.92 -9.86
CA GLN A 448 -8.28 -5.21 -11.29
C GLN A 448 -7.40 -6.45 -11.50
N THR A 449 -7.99 -7.49 -12.06
CA THR A 449 -7.31 -8.74 -12.43
C THR A 449 -6.86 -8.72 -13.88
N GLY A 450 -5.66 -9.23 -14.15
CA GLY A 450 -5.21 -9.63 -15.47
C GLY A 450 -5.34 -11.14 -15.69
N LEU A 451 -5.33 -11.55 -16.95
CA LEU A 451 -5.39 -12.97 -17.35
C LEU A 451 -4.00 -13.52 -17.62
N ALA A 452 -3.47 -13.30 -18.83
CA ALA A 452 -2.10 -13.66 -19.18
C ALA A 452 -1.61 -12.87 -20.40
N ASN A 453 -0.29 -12.80 -20.58
CA ASN A 453 0.33 -12.38 -21.84
C ASN A 453 1.18 -13.52 -22.37
N ILE A 454 0.94 -13.94 -23.61
CA ILE A 454 1.65 -15.06 -24.25
C ILE A 454 2.60 -14.50 -25.30
N CYS A 455 3.86 -14.93 -25.24
CA CYS A 455 4.89 -14.65 -26.22
C CYS A 455 5.38 -15.92 -26.87
N LEU A 456 5.48 -15.90 -28.19
CA LEU A 456 6.12 -16.96 -28.98
C LEU A 456 7.37 -16.38 -29.64
N GLY A 457 8.56 -16.86 -29.28
CA GLY A 457 9.79 -16.43 -29.94
C GLY A 457 10.98 -16.22 -29.02
N THR A 458 11.77 -15.17 -29.26
CA THR A 458 13.11 -15.05 -28.65
C THR A 458 13.09 -15.31 -27.15
N PRO A 459 13.97 -16.19 -26.63
CA PRO A 459 14.01 -16.49 -25.22
C PRO A 459 14.21 -15.22 -24.42
N LEU A 460 13.40 -15.04 -23.37
CA LEU A 460 13.59 -13.88 -22.51
C LEU A 460 14.99 -13.92 -21.91
N ALA A 461 15.65 -12.77 -21.91
CA ALA A 461 16.88 -12.61 -21.16
C ALA A 461 16.62 -12.90 -19.68
N THR A 462 17.62 -13.45 -19.00
CA THR A 462 17.56 -13.57 -17.54
C THR A 462 17.36 -12.18 -16.92
N GLY A 463 16.39 -12.06 -16.01
CA GLY A 463 16.15 -10.82 -15.26
C GLY A 463 15.27 -9.76 -15.93
N VAL A 464 14.43 -10.13 -16.90
CA VAL A 464 13.34 -9.23 -17.35
C VAL A 464 12.42 -8.92 -16.17
N THR A 465 11.93 -7.68 -16.10
CA THR A 465 10.98 -7.17 -15.09
C THR A 465 9.83 -6.43 -15.75
N SER A 466 8.64 -6.45 -15.17
CA SER A 466 7.46 -5.70 -15.65
C SER A 466 6.87 -4.81 -14.54
N SER A 467 6.38 -3.63 -14.91
CA SER A 467 5.88 -2.61 -13.97
C SER A 467 4.35 -2.50 -13.91
N GLY A 468 3.59 -3.45 -14.48
CA GLY A 468 2.12 -3.40 -14.43
C GLY A 468 1.40 -4.55 -15.13
N VAL A 469 0.06 -4.59 -15.02
CA VAL A 469 -0.83 -5.66 -15.54
C VAL A 469 -0.91 -5.74 -17.09
N SER A 470 -0.41 -4.72 -17.76
CA SER A 470 -0.21 -4.68 -19.23
C SER A 470 1.24 -4.33 -19.60
N GLY A 471 2.12 -4.23 -18.59
CA GLY A 471 3.47 -3.69 -18.75
C GLY A 471 4.47 -4.65 -19.39
N PHE A 472 4.02 -5.86 -19.76
CA PHE A 472 4.85 -6.86 -20.40
C PHE A 472 4.52 -6.95 -21.89
N THR A 473 5.49 -6.61 -22.73
CA THR A 473 5.46 -6.77 -24.17
C THR A 473 6.52 -7.77 -24.61
N CYS A 474 6.21 -8.58 -25.62
CA CYS A 474 7.17 -9.55 -26.13
C CYS A 474 8.32 -8.81 -26.84
N PRO A 475 9.56 -9.32 -26.79
CA PRO A 475 10.67 -8.71 -27.53
C PRO A 475 10.35 -8.61 -29.02
N THR A 476 10.68 -7.49 -29.66
CA THR A 476 10.43 -7.28 -31.10
C THR A 476 11.47 -7.92 -32.01
N SER A 477 12.40 -8.69 -31.45
CA SER A 477 13.44 -9.42 -32.16
C SER A 477 12.89 -10.56 -33.00
N ARG A 478 13.63 -10.94 -34.05
CA ARG A 478 13.41 -12.20 -34.77
C ARG A 478 14.09 -13.34 -34.02
N TRP A 479 13.49 -14.52 -34.06
CA TRP A 479 14.00 -15.73 -33.40
C TRP A 479 14.22 -16.83 -34.43
N THR A 480 15.20 -17.69 -34.19
CA THR A 480 15.49 -18.85 -35.05
C THR A 480 14.51 -19.97 -34.74
N VAL A 481 13.62 -20.24 -35.69
CA VAL A 481 12.61 -21.29 -35.64
C VAL A 481 13.24 -22.64 -35.89
N ALA A 482 14.02 -22.73 -36.96
CA ALA A 482 14.69 -23.97 -37.35
C ALA A 482 16.15 -23.68 -37.73
N SER A 483 17.04 -24.57 -37.35
CA SER A 483 18.41 -24.61 -37.86
C SER A 483 18.62 -25.86 -38.70
N VAL A 484 19.24 -25.69 -39.86
CA VAL A 484 19.52 -26.77 -40.81
C VAL A 484 21.02 -27.01 -40.80
N LYS A 485 21.39 -28.25 -40.49
CA LYS A 485 22.77 -28.72 -40.49
C LYS A 485 22.97 -29.74 -41.59
N LEU A 486 24.11 -29.63 -42.28
CA LEU A 486 24.57 -30.61 -43.26
C LEU A 486 25.85 -31.24 -42.72
N LEU A 487 25.86 -32.56 -42.48
CA LEU A 487 26.99 -33.27 -41.85
C LEU A 487 27.47 -32.61 -40.54
N GLY A 488 26.53 -32.08 -39.74
CA GLY A 488 26.83 -31.37 -38.49
C GLY A 488 27.23 -29.90 -38.62
N VAL A 489 27.45 -29.39 -39.84
CA VAL A 489 27.79 -27.98 -40.10
C VAL A 489 26.50 -27.17 -40.32
N PRO A 490 26.26 -26.06 -39.60
CA PRO A 490 25.09 -25.21 -39.82
C PRO A 490 25.19 -24.52 -41.19
N ILE A 491 24.26 -24.82 -42.08
CA ILE A 491 24.20 -24.25 -43.43
C ILE A 491 23.10 -23.20 -43.56
N ALA A 492 22.10 -23.23 -42.68
CA ALA A 492 21.02 -22.25 -42.70
C ALA A 492 20.24 -22.14 -41.39
N ALA A 493 19.55 -21.01 -41.23
CA ALA A 493 18.53 -20.77 -40.22
C ALA A 493 17.25 -20.22 -40.84
N VAL A 494 16.11 -20.65 -40.31
CA VAL A 494 14.79 -20.06 -40.55
C VAL A 494 14.48 -19.15 -39.37
N THR A 495 14.22 -17.87 -39.61
CA THR A 495 13.86 -16.91 -38.57
C THR A 495 12.41 -16.44 -38.72
N ALA A 496 11.73 -16.23 -37.60
CA ALA A 496 10.39 -15.64 -37.53
C ALA A 496 10.40 -14.39 -36.64
N PRO A 497 9.50 -13.42 -36.86
CA PRO A 497 9.26 -12.40 -35.85
C PRO A 497 8.68 -13.04 -34.58
N THR A 498 9.02 -12.48 -33.42
CA THR A 498 8.33 -12.84 -32.17
C THR A 498 6.87 -12.42 -32.28
N ILE A 499 5.98 -13.29 -31.83
CA ILE A 499 4.54 -13.06 -31.81
C ILE A 499 4.12 -12.74 -30.39
N GLN A 500 3.37 -11.65 -30.23
CA GLN A 500 2.67 -11.32 -29.00
C GLN A 500 1.19 -11.63 -29.17
N ILE A 501 0.66 -12.46 -28.27
CA ILE A 501 -0.78 -12.71 -28.16
C ILE A 501 -1.22 -12.19 -26.80
N PRO A 502 -1.92 -11.04 -26.76
CA PRO A 502 -2.53 -10.61 -25.51
C PRO A 502 -3.68 -11.56 -25.22
N ALA A 503 -3.59 -12.33 -24.13
CA ALA A 503 -4.73 -13.09 -23.63
C ALA A 503 -5.61 -12.16 -22.80
N ILE A 504 -6.12 -11.13 -23.47
CA ILE A 504 -7.06 -10.17 -22.91
C ILE A 504 -8.48 -10.57 -23.31
N PRO A 505 -9.44 -10.43 -22.40
CA PRO A 505 -10.83 -10.75 -22.66
C PRO A 505 -11.46 -9.85 -23.73
N ALA A 506 -12.26 -10.47 -24.60
CA ALA A 506 -13.20 -9.76 -25.46
C ALA A 506 -14.43 -9.36 -24.61
N GLY A 507 -14.33 -8.22 -23.92
CA GLY A 507 -15.33 -7.75 -22.97
C GLY A 507 -14.69 -6.98 -21.82
N ASP A 508 -15.48 -6.13 -21.16
CA ASP A 508 -15.08 -5.11 -20.18
C ASP A 508 -14.48 -5.68 -18.87
N ILE A 509 -13.26 -6.23 -18.95
CA ILE A 509 -12.36 -6.42 -17.77
C ILE A 509 -11.59 -5.12 -17.45
N THR A 510 -11.98 -4.04 -18.13
CA THR A 510 -11.59 -2.67 -17.79
C THR A 510 -12.45 -2.06 -16.68
N SER A 511 -13.50 -2.73 -16.22
CA SER A 511 -14.29 -2.30 -15.06
C SER A 511 -13.71 -2.88 -13.76
N PRO A 512 -13.09 -2.05 -12.90
CA PRO A 512 -12.58 -2.50 -11.62
C PRO A 512 -13.71 -3.06 -10.75
N ALA A 513 -13.47 -4.21 -10.13
CA ALA A 513 -14.38 -4.73 -9.12
C ALA A 513 -14.07 -4.09 -7.76
N THR A 514 -15.07 -3.99 -6.88
CA THR A 514 -14.88 -3.47 -5.52
C THR A 514 -15.13 -4.58 -4.50
N LEU A 515 -14.22 -4.70 -3.55
CA LEU A 515 -14.35 -5.58 -2.39
C LEU A 515 -14.50 -4.72 -1.13
N SER A 516 -15.38 -5.13 -0.22
CA SER A 516 -15.64 -4.40 1.02
C SER A 516 -15.25 -5.23 2.24
N PHE A 517 -14.63 -4.57 3.21
CA PHE A 517 -14.13 -5.17 4.44
C PHE A 517 -14.56 -4.35 5.67
N ASP A 518 -14.65 -5.00 6.82
CA ASP A 518 -14.81 -4.33 8.11
C ASP A 518 -13.46 -3.76 8.62
N GLY A 519 -13.48 -2.95 9.68
CA GLY A 519 -12.24 -2.40 10.26
C GLY A 519 -11.35 -3.40 11.02
N ASN A 520 -11.75 -4.68 11.10
CA ASN A 520 -10.86 -5.75 11.56
C ASN A 520 -10.13 -6.44 10.38
N GLY A 521 -10.48 -6.12 9.13
CA GLY A 521 -9.96 -6.79 7.93
C GLY A 521 -10.80 -7.98 7.47
N ASN A 522 -12.00 -8.20 8.02
CA ASN A 522 -12.87 -9.29 7.61
C ASN A 522 -13.68 -8.90 6.37
N PRO A 523 -13.77 -9.76 5.34
CA PRO A 523 -14.56 -9.48 4.15
C PRO A 523 -16.05 -9.44 4.46
N LEU A 524 -16.74 -8.42 3.95
CA LEU A 524 -18.20 -8.27 4.05
C LEU A 524 -18.93 -9.04 2.93
N ALA A 525 -18.29 -9.16 1.76
CA ALA A 525 -18.85 -9.82 0.58
C ALA A 525 -17.73 -10.47 -0.24
N GLY A 526 -17.18 -11.59 0.26
CA GLY A 526 -16.04 -12.28 -0.36
C GLY A 526 -14.75 -11.44 -0.37
N ASN A 527 -13.62 -12.09 -0.68
CA ASN A 527 -12.31 -11.44 -0.70
C ASN A 527 -11.54 -11.67 -2.02
N SER A 528 -12.20 -12.23 -3.03
CA SER A 528 -11.57 -12.56 -4.31
C SER A 528 -12.42 -12.10 -5.49
N VAL A 529 -11.76 -11.56 -6.51
CA VAL A 529 -12.35 -11.24 -7.81
C VAL A 529 -11.82 -12.24 -8.82
N ASN A 530 -12.71 -12.85 -9.60
CA ASN A 530 -12.34 -13.75 -10.68
C ASN A 530 -12.75 -13.19 -12.05
N SER A 531 -11.92 -13.41 -13.05
CA SER A 531 -12.28 -13.24 -14.43
C SER A 531 -13.08 -14.46 -14.88
N ASN A 532 -14.40 -14.34 -15.02
CA ASN A 532 -15.28 -15.44 -15.45
C ASN A 532 -15.09 -15.86 -16.93
N GLN A 533 -14.08 -15.32 -17.63
CA GLN A 533 -13.89 -15.52 -19.06
C GLN A 533 -12.64 -16.36 -19.41
N ILE A 534 -11.94 -16.96 -18.44
CA ILE A 534 -10.65 -17.65 -18.68
C ILE A 534 -10.74 -18.64 -19.86
N GLY A 535 -11.79 -19.48 -19.90
CA GLY A 535 -11.97 -20.47 -20.98
C GLY A 535 -12.10 -19.83 -22.36
N SER A 536 -13.05 -18.90 -22.53
CA SER A 536 -13.27 -18.25 -23.83
C SER A 536 -12.11 -17.36 -24.26
N VAL A 537 -11.37 -16.76 -23.32
CA VAL A 537 -10.18 -15.96 -23.64
C VAL A 537 -9.02 -16.83 -24.06
N LEU A 538 -8.78 -17.94 -23.37
CA LEU A 538 -7.71 -18.85 -23.72
C LEU A 538 -7.98 -19.48 -25.09
N ASP A 539 -9.22 -19.91 -25.35
CA ASP A 539 -9.64 -20.42 -26.65
C ASP A 539 -9.42 -19.39 -27.77
N ASN A 540 -9.89 -18.16 -27.59
CA ASN A 540 -9.71 -17.09 -28.57
C ASN A 540 -8.23 -16.73 -28.78
N SER A 541 -7.44 -16.75 -27.70
CA SER A 541 -6.01 -16.48 -27.75
C SER A 541 -5.30 -17.58 -28.52
N LEU A 542 -5.59 -18.85 -28.24
CA LEU A 542 -5.04 -20.02 -28.94
C LEU A 542 -5.41 -20.03 -30.43
N GLN A 543 -6.65 -19.72 -30.77
CA GLN A 543 -7.06 -19.55 -32.17
C GLN A 543 -6.31 -18.40 -32.86
N SER A 544 -6.02 -17.32 -32.12
CA SER A 544 -5.18 -16.21 -32.60
C SER A 544 -3.73 -16.65 -32.81
N ILE A 545 -3.17 -17.49 -31.93
CA ILE A 545 -1.84 -18.11 -32.12
C ILE A 545 -1.82 -18.92 -33.41
N LEU A 546 -2.80 -19.82 -33.59
CA LEU A 546 -2.90 -20.68 -34.78
C LEU A 546 -3.05 -19.85 -36.07
N THR A 547 -3.81 -18.76 -36.00
CA THR A 547 -4.01 -17.85 -37.14
C THR A 547 -2.72 -17.07 -37.46
N GLN A 548 -2.03 -16.53 -36.46
CA GLN A 548 -0.79 -15.77 -36.69
C GLN A 548 0.37 -16.67 -37.14
N ILE A 549 0.47 -17.90 -36.63
CA ILE A 549 1.46 -18.89 -37.09
C ILE A 549 1.14 -19.37 -38.51
N SER A 550 -0.12 -19.64 -38.85
CA SER A 550 -0.48 -20.00 -40.23
C SER A 550 -0.23 -18.85 -41.21
N GLN A 551 -0.41 -17.61 -40.77
CA GLN A 551 -0.01 -16.43 -41.53
C GLN A 551 1.52 -16.35 -41.70
N LEU A 552 2.34 -16.68 -40.68
CA LEU A 552 3.80 -16.74 -40.83
C LEU A 552 4.24 -17.70 -41.94
N ALA A 553 3.58 -18.86 -42.03
CA ALA A 553 3.84 -19.86 -43.06
C ALA A 553 3.37 -19.44 -44.46
N GLY A 554 2.33 -18.59 -44.57
CA GLY A 554 1.71 -18.18 -45.83
C GLY A 554 2.13 -16.81 -46.41
N SER A 555 2.70 -15.90 -45.62
CA SER A 555 2.87 -14.47 -45.99
C SER A 555 4.33 -13.97 -46.07
N ASN A 556 5.31 -14.83 -46.33
CA ASN A 556 6.76 -14.50 -46.25
C ASN A 556 7.23 -14.03 -44.85
N GLY A 557 6.49 -14.37 -43.78
CA GLY A 557 6.88 -14.03 -42.40
C GLY A 557 8.11 -14.80 -41.92
N LEU A 558 8.33 -16.01 -42.45
CA LEU A 558 9.54 -16.80 -42.29
C LEU A 558 10.64 -16.27 -43.23
N GLN A 559 11.79 -15.91 -42.67
CA GLN A 559 12.97 -15.48 -43.43
C GLN A 559 14.06 -16.53 -43.33
N PHE A 560 14.60 -16.90 -44.48
CA PHE A 560 15.68 -17.88 -44.58
C PHE A 560 17.04 -17.17 -44.64
N GLN A 561 17.97 -17.56 -43.78
CA GLN A 561 19.34 -17.07 -43.74
C GLN A 561 20.29 -18.22 -44.03
N LEU A 562 21.14 -18.07 -45.05
CA LEU A 562 22.18 -19.03 -45.40
C LEU A 562 23.48 -18.67 -44.68
N PHE A 563 24.11 -19.65 -44.05
CA PHE A 563 25.42 -19.51 -43.43
C PHE A 563 26.48 -20.09 -44.38
N GLY A 564 27.25 -19.22 -45.03
CA GLY A 564 28.29 -19.62 -45.99
C GLY A 564 28.93 -18.41 -46.64
N SER A 565 30.26 -18.35 -46.59
CA SER A 565 31.11 -17.23 -47.03
C SER A 565 30.81 -16.76 -48.45
N THR A 566 30.75 -15.44 -48.60
CA THR A 566 30.62 -14.67 -49.84
C THR A 566 31.78 -14.82 -50.84
N ASP A 567 32.65 -15.82 -50.69
CA ASP A 567 33.77 -16.04 -51.58
C ASP A 567 33.42 -17.06 -52.68
N LEU A 568 33.03 -16.47 -53.82
CA LEU A 568 33.42 -16.85 -55.18
C LEU A 568 33.63 -18.35 -55.42
N VAL A 569 32.58 -19.04 -55.92
CA VAL A 569 32.56 -20.31 -56.74
C VAL A 569 31.22 -21.08 -56.59
N ILE A 570 30.24 -20.59 -55.82
CA ILE A 570 29.06 -21.39 -55.43
C ILE A 570 27.76 -20.96 -56.15
N GLY A 571 27.77 -20.09 -57.17
CA GLY A 571 26.54 -19.64 -57.87
C GLY A 571 25.49 -20.75 -58.22
N PRO A 572 25.90 -21.87 -58.85
CA PRO A 572 24.98 -22.98 -59.15
C PRO A 572 24.69 -23.90 -57.95
N ILE A 573 25.57 -23.94 -56.94
CA ILE A 573 25.33 -24.71 -55.72
C ILE A 573 24.40 -23.93 -54.79
N LEU A 574 24.46 -22.60 -54.75
CA LEU A 574 23.53 -21.72 -54.06
C LEU A 574 22.14 -21.75 -54.70
N SER A 575 22.03 -21.89 -56.03
CA SER A 575 20.74 -22.08 -56.69
C SER A 575 20.17 -23.49 -56.48
N LEU A 576 21.02 -24.52 -56.45
CA LEU A 576 20.62 -25.89 -56.12
C LEU A 576 20.21 -26.02 -54.65
N VAL A 577 20.99 -25.44 -53.73
CA VAL A 577 20.69 -25.36 -52.31
C VAL A 577 19.45 -24.49 -52.09
N GLY A 578 19.32 -23.35 -52.76
CA GLY A 578 18.12 -22.52 -52.74
C GLY A 578 16.87 -23.23 -53.31
N GLY A 579 17.03 -24.09 -54.31
CA GLY A 579 15.97 -24.92 -54.87
C GLY A 579 15.58 -26.10 -53.97
N LEU A 580 16.55 -26.78 -53.37
CA LEU A 580 16.34 -27.78 -52.30
C LEU A 580 15.66 -27.15 -51.09
N ILE A 581 16.03 -25.93 -50.73
CA ILE A 581 15.48 -25.25 -49.56
C ILE A 581 14.04 -24.79 -49.81
N SER A 582 13.80 -24.10 -50.93
CA SER A 582 12.45 -23.61 -51.25
C SER A 582 11.49 -24.73 -51.66
N GLY A 583 11.99 -25.78 -52.33
CA GLY A 583 11.18 -26.89 -52.83
C GLY A 583 11.02 -28.06 -51.87
N ILE A 584 11.94 -28.27 -50.91
CA ILE A 584 11.92 -29.44 -50.01
C ILE A 584 11.95 -29.00 -48.54
N VAL A 585 12.85 -28.11 -48.13
CA VAL A 585 12.97 -27.72 -46.71
C VAL A 585 11.78 -26.88 -46.22
N MET A 586 11.34 -25.87 -46.98
CA MET A 586 10.21 -25.02 -46.59
C MET A 586 8.88 -25.78 -46.44
N PRO A 587 8.50 -26.70 -47.36
CA PRO A 587 7.33 -27.55 -47.16
C PRO A 587 7.45 -28.46 -45.93
N ILE A 588 8.63 -29.05 -45.69
CA ILE A 588 8.86 -29.88 -44.50
C ILE A 588 8.74 -29.04 -43.22
N VAL A 589 9.37 -27.87 -43.18
CA VAL A 589 9.29 -26.95 -42.03
C VAL A 589 7.85 -26.49 -41.81
N ASN A 590 7.11 -26.11 -42.86
CA ASN A 590 5.71 -25.72 -42.75
C ASN A 590 4.82 -26.88 -42.27
N GLN A 591 5.05 -28.10 -42.75
CA GLN A 591 4.31 -29.29 -42.35
C GLN A 591 4.64 -29.70 -40.89
N LEU A 592 5.92 -29.65 -40.51
CA LEU A 592 6.36 -29.91 -39.14
C LEU A 592 5.78 -28.85 -38.20
N LEU A 593 5.84 -27.57 -38.56
CA LEU A 593 5.24 -26.49 -37.77
C LEU A 593 3.74 -26.73 -37.60
N GLY A 594 2.98 -27.05 -38.66
CA GLY A 594 1.54 -27.29 -38.55
C GLY A 594 1.17 -28.49 -37.65
N GLN A 595 1.86 -29.62 -37.81
CA GLN A 595 1.53 -30.85 -37.06
C GLN A 595 2.10 -30.87 -35.64
N SER A 596 3.32 -30.37 -35.43
CA SER A 596 3.96 -30.34 -34.11
C SER A 596 3.32 -29.29 -33.21
N ILE A 597 2.99 -28.12 -33.75
CA ILE A 597 2.47 -27.01 -32.95
C ILE A 597 1.04 -27.30 -32.50
N SER A 598 0.20 -27.89 -33.35
CA SER A 598 -1.14 -28.30 -32.92
C SER A 598 -1.09 -29.34 -31.78
N ALA A 599 -0.16 -30.30 -31.85
CA ALA A 599 0.06 -31.25 -30.75
C ALA A 599 0.63 -30.60 -29.47
N ILE A 600 1.60 -29.69 -29.61
CA ILE A 600 2.20 -28.95 -28.48
C ILE A 600 1.15 -28.04 -27.82
N LEU A 601 0.37 -27.29 -28.59
CA LEU A 601 -0.64 -26.36 -28.07
C LEU A 601 -1.80 -27.10 -27.38
N ASN A 602 -2.28 -28.21 -27.96
CA ASN A 602 -3.29 -29.06 -27.32
C ASN A 602 -2.76 -29.71 -26.02
N GLY A 603 -1.47 -30.07 -25.98
CA GLY A 603 -0.81 -30.56 -24.77
C GLY A 603 -0.56 -29.48 -23.71
N LEU A 604 -0.27 -28.24 -24.13
CA LEU A 604 -0.06 -27.11 -23.21
C LEU A 604 -1.33 -26.77 -22.43
N ASP A 605 -2.49 -26.78 -23.08
CA ASP A 605 -3.78 -26.48 -22.45
C ASP A 605 -4.22 -27.56 -21.46
N THR A 606 -4.19 -28.82 -21.90
CA THR A 606 -4.77 -29.95 -21.14
C THR A 606 -3.84 -30.57 -20.09
N VAL A 607 -2.51 -30.49 -20.30
CA VAL A 607 -1.54 -31.21 -19.46
C VAL A 607 -0.64 -30.26 -18.66
N LEU A 608 -0.34 -29.07 -19.18
CA LEU A 608 0.69 -28.21 -18.61
C LEU A 608 0.12 -27.01 -17.85
N LEU A 609 -0.64 -26.13 -18.50
CA LEU A 609 -1.07 -24.86 -17.90
C LEU A 609 -2.01 -25.10 -16.73
N GLY A 610 -3.09 -25.87 -16.89
CA GLY A 610 -4.04 -26.14 -15.80
C GLY A 610 -3.41 -26.85 -14.60
N PRO A 611 -2.87 -28.07 -14.77
CA PRO A 611 -2.35 -28.87 -13.66
C PRO A 611 -1.10 -28.28 -12.99
N LEU A 612 -0.17 -27.69 -13.77
CA LEU A 612 1.05 -27.12 -13.22
C LEU A 612 0.77 -25.82 -12.47
N LEU A 613 -0.12 -24.96 -12.98
CA LEU A 613 -0.54 -23.75 -12.25
C LEU A 613 -1.33 -24.12 -10.99
N GLN A 614 -2.18 -25.15 -11.04
CA GLN A 614 -2.89 -25.66 -9.87
C GLN A 614 -1.92 -26.26 -8.82
N LEU A 615 -0.85 -26.95 -9.26
CA LEU A 615 0.21 -27.46 -8.39
C LEU A 615 1.03 -26.33 -7.75
N LEU A 616 1.25 -25.23 -8.50
CA LEU A 616 1.89 -24.01 -7.99
C LEU A 616 0.92 -23.14 -7.16
N GLY A 617 -0.34 -23.55 -7.02
CA GLY A 617 -1.40 -22.77 -6.37
C GLY A 617 -1.95 -21.64 -7.22
N VAL A 618 -1.19 -21.12 -8.20
CA VAL A 618 -1.52 -19.93 -9.01
C VAL A 618 -2.85 -20.10 -9.76
N GLN A 619 -3.81 -19.23 -9.47
CA GLN A 619 -5.08 -19.16 -10.19
C GLN A 619 -5.02 -18.05 -11.24
N LEU A 620 -5.28 -18.41 -12.49
CA LEU A 620 -5.37 -17.44 -13.58
C LEU A 620 -6.60 -16.56 -13.40
N GLY A 621 -6.47 -15.26 -13.65
CA GLY A 621 -7.61 -14.35 -13.61
C GLY A 621 -8.22 -14.15 -12.23
N VAL A 622 -7.58 -14.58 -11.16
CA VAL A 622 -8.07 -14.38 -9.78
C VAL A 622 -7.13 -13.44 -9.03
N ALA A 623 -7.70 -12.42 -8.38
CA ALA A 623 -7.00 -11.62 -7.39
C ALA A 623 -7.76 -11.72 -6.07
N THR A 624 -7.05 -12.21 -5.05
CA THR A 624 -7.53 -12.27 -3.68
C THR A 624 -6.89 -11.13 -2.89
N VAL A 625 -7.71 -10.34 -2.22
CA VAL A 625 -7.27 -9.28 -1.32
C VAL A 625 -7.26 -9.82 0.10
N THR A 626 -6.11 -9.69 0.75
CA THR A 626 -5.97 -9.89 2.19
C THR A 626 -5.84 -8.53 2.83
N ASP A 627 -6.88 -8.16 3.57
CA ASP A 627 -6.99 -6.88 4.23
C ASP A 627 -6.57 -6.99 5.71
N TYR A 628 -6.02 -5.92 6.26
CA TYR A 628 -5.54 -5.87 7.64
C TYR A 628 -6.36 -4.87 8.46
N PRO A 629 -6.31 -4.95 9.81
CA PRO A 629 -7.07 -4.06 10.67
C PRO A 629 -6.84 -2.59 10.33
N LEU A 630 -7.95 -1.88 10.13
CA LEU A 630 -7.94 -0.46 9.78
C LEU A 630 -7.39 0.37 10.94
N ALA A 631 -6.44 1.26 10.65
CA ALA A 631 -5.89 2.20 11.60
C ALA A 631 -6.65 3.53 11.52
N CYS A 632 -7.57 3.72 12.46
CA CYS A 632 -8.28 4.97 12.65
C CYS A 632 -7.40 5.95 13.44
N GLY A 633 -6.81 6.92 12.75
CA GLY A 633 -5.96 7.93 13.38
C GLY A 633 -6.73 8.76 14.41
N VAL A 634 -6.07 9.08 15.51
CA VAL A 634 -6.61 9.99 16.51
C VAL A 634 -6.73 11.39 15.89
N ALA A 635 -7.86 12.06 16.09
CA ALA A 635 -7.99 13.43 15.62
C ALA A 635 -6.95 14.33 16.29
N THR A 636 -6.28 15.15 15.49
CA THR A 636 -5.27 16.11 15.96
C THR A 636 -5.54 17.50 15.42
N LEU A 637 -5.17 18.52 16.20
CA LEU A 637 -5.21 19.91 15.76
C LEU A 637 -4.04 20.19 14.83
N VAL A 638 -4.31 20.93 13.76
CA VAL A 638 -3.33 21.35 12.76
C VAL A 638 -3.40 22.87 12.57
N LYS A 639 -2.28 23.46 12.17
CA LYS A 639 -2.12 24.90 12.02
C LYS A 639 -1.82 25.28 10.59
#